data_AF-A0A1Q7CLF1-F1
#
_entry.id   AF-A0A1Q7CLF1-F1
#
_cell.length_a   1.000
_cell.length_b   1.000
_cell.length_c   1.000
_cell.angle_alpha   90.00
_cell.angle_beta   90.00
_cell.angle_gamma   90.00
#
_symmetry.space_group_name_H-M   'P 1'
#
loop_
_entity.id
_entity.type
_entity.pdbx_description
1 polymer ?
#
loop_
_entity_poly.entity_id
_entity_poly.type
_entity_poly.pdbx_seq_one_letter_code
_entity_poly.pdbx_strand_id
1 'polypeptide(L)'
;MKIEVMGMGKHFRAVTAQSLFMVCLAASSLFSQTATNFEQRIQTIVSRPEFAHSTFGIEFYSLDTGKPIYQLNPDKLLVPGSTTKLLTEGTLLELLGADYRFHTRVYRTGSVKKGTLDGDLVLVASGDPNLSGRIQPDGSLGYENMDHSYGGPDSRGLGDPLLVIKQLAQQVADKGIKRVKGRVIIDARLFPEGERELGTNVVLSPIVVNDNVVDVIVGPGATEGAPVQLQISPKTSYVQVVNEAKTGKNDSKPDLNYTGEKVNPDGTRTATLGGTLPLGKGSEMVSYPVPEPTQFAATVFTEALREKGVDIKLRVVGGAPDFKAIAASYKPENLVGEHISPPIKEEVKITLKVSQNLHASLGPFLLGALVAHKDKEIDQAGFDLEHDFLKKAGLDLTSASQTDGAGGNAFFTPDFVTRYLVFMSGESNFADFRRGLPIMGRDGTLSKIQINSPAAGHVYAKTGTYDVYDALNKKLLVTGKGLAGYMDTAKGERLALALYVNMVAVPMDDPEAVQKIAGEALGKIAAAAYDAPPAFEAPVQSTSAYDVIIKNGRIMDGSGNPWVSGDIAIRGDRIAAIGKLDDAQAKRIIDASGLVVSPGFIDMLGQSELDLLIDNRSLSKLSQGITTEITGEGASVAPQNALTLAQLQPGLDQYHLKVDWSTLDEYFKRLEKTGTPLNIGTYVGAAQVREAVLGDADRAPTPEELEKMKALTAQAMRDGAFGISTALIYPPGHYAKTDELIELAKVAAQHGGIYGTHMRSEGQSEVAAIEEALRIGREAHLPVEIFHLKVSGKSRWGSMPKIVAMIQAARDKGQDVSANMYPYVAGGTALASSLPPWVAEGGTNKLLARLQDHTIRTKIKQEMAGDHPNWENLYFDSGGPSGVLVSGIVNPDLKKFDGKTIAQIAAAQKKPPLDALFDMVLADKAQTGALYFIADENDLRYGLKQPWTSLCLDASELSLDGPLFEPHSHPRAFGAMPRFVGHYVRDGHLLPLEQAIRKMTSLPAQRERLRNRGLLKESYFADITIFDPANIRDKATYEEPTQLSEGVKYVFVNGQLEFEGDHLTGAKAGRVLRGPGWNLEN
;
A
#
# COMPACT_ATOMS: atom_id res chain seq x y z
N MET A 1 34.47 26.04 -83.66
CA MET A 1 35.74 26.79 -83.78
C MET A 1 36.55 26.50 -82.52
N LYS A 2 37.82 26.13 -82.70
CA LYS A 2 38.77 25.51 -81.76
C LYS A 2 39.42 26.50 -80.76
N ILE A 3 39.98 25.99 -79.64
CA ILE A 3 41.41 26.08 -79.16
C ILE A 3 41.56 26.12 -77.60
N GLU A 4 42.10 25.03 -77.03
CA GLU A 4 43.19 24.77 -76.02
C GLU A 4 43.37 25.39 -74.59
N VAL A 5 43.77 24.47 -73.66
CA VAL A 5 44.70 24.53 -72.47
C VAL A 5 44.22 25.17 -71.13
N MET A 6 44.22 24.54 -69.92
CA MET A 6 44.41 23.18 -69.36
C MET A 6 43.72 23.10 -67.94
N GLY A 7 42.96 22.03 -67.62
CA GLY A 7 42.00 21.90 -66.47
C GLY A 7 42.47 21.03 -65.26
N MET A 8 41.65 20.53 -64.29
CA MET A 8 40.19 20.50 -64.01
C MET A 8 39.91 19.87 -62.58
N GLY A 9 38.90 20.34 -61.80
CA GLY A 9 37.91 19.46 -61.08
C GLY A 9 37.73 19.36 -59.53
N LYS A 10 36.63 19.99 -59.00
CA LYS A 10 35.60 19.59 -57.95
C LYS A 10 36.02 19.38 -56.44
N HIS A 11 35.27 19.66 -55.34
CA HIS A 11 33.83 19.90 -55.01
C HIS A 11 33.57 20.56 -53.60
N PHE A 12 32.42 21.26 -53.47
CA PHE A 12 31.42 21.49 -52.38
C PHE A 12 31.61 22.29 -51.04
N ARG A 13 30.65 23.25 -50.91
CA ARG A 13 30.18 24.27 -49.93
C ARG A 13 30.32 24.12 -48.38
N ALA A 14 30.64 25.25 -47.75
CA ALA A 14 30.23 25.69 -46.39
C ALA A 14 30.30 27.24 -46.24
N VAL A 15 29.67 27.77 -45.16
CA VAL A 15 29.85 29.09 -44.48
C VAL A 15 28.96 30.28 -44.88
N THR A 16 28.24 30.83 -43.87
CA THR A 16 28.08 32.26 -43.45
C THR A 16 26.90 32.37 -42.45
N ALA A 17 26.77 33.25 -41.44
CA ALA A 17 27.48 34.46 -40.99
C ALA A 17 27.05 34.88 -39.55
N GLN A 18 27.74 35.92 -39.05
CA GLN A 18 27.30 37.04 -38.19
C GLN A 18 27.87 37.16 -36.76
N SER A 19 28.81 38.10 -36.67
CA SER A 19 29.42 38.70 -35.49
C SER A 19 28.61 39.91 -35.02
N LEU A 20 27.94 39.82 -33.87
CA LEU A 20 27.45 40.97 -33.10
C LEU A 20 27.11 40.59 -31.65
N PHE A 21 28.05 40.02 -30.88
CA PHE A 21 27.84 39.77 -29.43
C PHE A 21 29.18 39.54 -28.69
N MET A 22 30.09 40.52 -28.68
CA MET A 22 31.39 40.37 -28.00
C MET A 22 31.89 41.67 -27.35
N VAL A 23 31.12 42.23 -26.42
CA VAL A 23 31.65 43.19 -25.41
C VAL A 23 31.09 42.99 -23.98
N CYS A 24 30.10 42.11 -23.75
CA CYS A 24 29.53 41.88 -22.40
C CYS A 24 29.81 40.50 -21.77
N LEU A 25 30.87 39.79 -22.19
CA LEU A 25 31.13 38.40 -21.72
C LEU A 25 32.50 38.20 -21.04
N ALA A 26 33.17 39.27 -20.62
CA ALA A 26 34.46 39.20 -19.94
C ALA A 26 34.41 39.57 -18.43
N ALA A 27 33.22 39.64 -17.84
CA ALA A 27 33.01 39.88 -16.40
C ALA A 27 32.09 38.84 -15.72
N SER A 28 31.80 37.72 -16.38
CA SER A 28 30.94 36.65 -15.86
C SER A 28 31.68 35.30 -15.71
N SER A 29 33.00 35.28 -15.88
CA SER A 29 33.81 34.05 -15.84
C SER A 29 34.67 33.87 -14.58
N LEU A 30 34.42 34.64 -13.51
CA LEU A 30 35.11 34.49 -12.22
C LEU A 30 34.21 34.38 -10.99
N PHE A 31 32.89 34.24 -11.17
CA PHE A 31 31.94 33.93 -10.09
C PHE A 31 30.86 32.94 -10.57
N SER A 32 31.20 31.65 -10.66
CA SER A 32 30.21 30.55 -10.62
C SER A 32 30.89 29.20 -10.39
N GLN A 33 31.66 29.08 -9.30
CA GLN A 33 32.01 27.79 -8.69
C GLN A 33 31.66 27.86 -7.22
N THR A 34 30.37 27.76 -6.93
CA THR A 34 29.83 27.59 -5.57
C THR A 34 28.78 26.49 -5.61
N ALA A 35 29.03 25.44 -4.82
CA ALA A 35 28.26 24.23 -4.55
C ALA A 35 26.83 24.14 -5.14
N THR A 36 26.59 23.12 -5.97
CA THR A 36 25.23 22.59 -6.20
C THR A 36 24.70 22.01 -4.89
N ASN A 37 23.44 22.29 -4.54
CA ASN A 37 22.84 21.75 -3.32
C ASN A 37 22.67 20.21 -3.41
N PHE A 38 22.71 19.52 -2.26
CA PHE A 38 22.66 18.05 -2.17
C PHE A 38 21.47 17.43 -2.93
N GLU A 39 20.29 18.03 -2.78
CA GLU A 39 19.06 17.62 -3.47
C GLU A 39 19.17 17.76 -4.99
N GLN A 40 19.70 18.86 -5.53
CA GLN A 40 19.86 19.07 -6.97
C GLN A 40 20.83 18.07 -7.58
N ARG A 41 21.84 17.62 -6.83
CA ARG A 41 22.73 16.53 -7.26
C ARG A 41 21.96 15.22 -7.40
N ILE A 42 21.10 14.88 -6.43
CA ILE A 42 20.20 13.72 -6.54
C ILE A 42 19.23 13.90 -7.70
N GLN A 43 18.61 15.08 -7.83
CA GLN A 43 17.60 15.35 -8.84
C GLN A 43 18.16 15.25 -10.26
N THR A 44 19.40 15.69 -10.47
CA THR A 44 20.14 15.54 -11.73
C THR A 44 20.32 14.07 -12.12
N ILE A 45 20.46 13.18 -11.14
CA ILE A 45 20.65 11.74 -11.38
C ILE A 45 19.32 11.06 -11.69
N VAL A 46 18.28 11.29 -10.87
CA VAL A 46 16.98 10.61 -11.03
C VAL A 46 16.21 11.10 -12.26
N SER A 47 16.50 12.31 -12.76
CA SER A 47 15.86 12.89 -13.95
C SER A 47 16.53 12.48 -15.27
N ARG A 48 17.55 11.60 -15.26
CA ARG A 48 18.21 11.16 -16.49
C ARG A 48 17.22 10.38 -17.39
N PRO A 49 17.25 10.54 -18.73
CA PRO A 49 16.24 9.98 -19.63
C PRO A 49 16.03 8.47 -19.51
N GLU A 50 17.08 7.70 -19.21
CA GLU A 50 17.01 6.25 -19.00
C GLU A 50 16.16 5.84 -17.78
N PHE A 51 15.86 6.77 -16.87
CA PHE A 51 15.04 6.53 -15.68
C PHE A 51 13.63 7.11 -15.79
N ALA A 52 13.21 7.59 -16.98
CA ALA A 52 11.92 8.26 -17.17
C ALA A 52 10.69 7.41 -16.75
N HIS A 53 10.83 6.09 -16.71
CA HIS A 53 9.80 5.14 -16.29
C HIS A 53 10.17 4.35 -15.02
N SER A 54 11.26 4.73 -14.38
CA SER A 54 11.74 4.08 -13.17
C SER A 54 11.12 4.72 -11.93
N THR A 55 11.00 3.94 -10.86
CA THR A 55 10.63 4.46 -9.55
C THR A 55 11.86 4.48 -8.66
N PHE A 56 12.21 5.65 -8.12
CA PHE A 56 13.21 5.78 -7.06
C PHE A 56 12.56 5.78 -5.68
N GLY A 57 13.20 5.13 -4.72
CA GLY A 57 12.97 5.32 -3.28
C GLY A 57 14.31 5.64 -2.63
N ILE A 58 14.41 6.76 -1.92
CA ILE A 58 15.68 7.24 -1.39
C ILE A 58 15.44 7.74 0.03
N GLU A 59 16.23 7.27 0.97
CA GLU A 59 16.29 7.84 2.30
C GLU A 59 17.73 7.92 2.80
N PHE A 60 18.08 9.08 3.36
CA PHE A 60 19.27 9.29 4.18
C PHE A 60 18.82 9.71 5.57
N TYR A 61 19.33 9.04 6.59
CA TYR A 61 18.97 9.25 7.99
C TYR A 61 20.21 9.52 8.83
N SER A 62 20.22 10.61 9.58
CA SER A 62 21.32 10.98 10.47
C SER A 62 21.29 10.13 11.74
N LEU A 63 22.35 9.36 11.99
CA LEU A 63 22.53 8.63 13.25
C LEU A 63 22.87 9.56 14.41
N ASP A 64 23.49 10.71 14.12
CA ASP A 64 23.94 11.66 15.14
C ASP A 64 22.80 12.56 15.61
N THR A 65 21.89 12.97 14.72
CA THR A 65 20.74 13.82 15.07
C THR A 65 19.45 13.04 15.29
N GLY A 66 19.40 11.77 14.85
CA GLY A 66 18.21 10.93 14.95
C GLY A 66 17.08 11.38 14.03
N LYS A 67 17.38 11.99 12.87
CA LYS A 67 16.39 12.54 11.92
C LYS A 67 16.73 12.20 10.46
N PRO A 68 15.73 12.10 9.56
CA PRO A 68 15.98 12.02 8.13
C PRO A 68 16.63 13.32 7.60
N ILE A 69 17.62 13.17 6.72
CA ILE A 69 18.32 14.26 6.02
C ILE A 69 17.72 14.48 4.62
N TYR A 70 17.32 13.40 3.95
CA TYR A 70 16.69 13.45 2.64
C TYR A 70 15.77 12.25 2.44
N GLN A 71 14.60 12.47 1.85
CA GLN A 71 13.62 11.43 1.55
C GLN A 71 13.02 11.66 0.16
N LEU A 72 12.83 10.58 -0.59
CA LEU A 72 12.06 10.50 -1.83
C LEU A 72 11.32 9.16 -1.84
N ASN A 73 9.99 9.19 -1.88
CA ASN A 73 9.15 7.99 -1.77
C ASN A 73 9.52 7.07 -0.59
N PRO A 74 9.71 7.59 0.65
CA PRO A 74 10.23 6.83 1.78
C PRO A 74 9.32 5.68 2.22
N ASP A 75 8.01 5.77 1.96
CA ASP A 75 6.99 4.77 2.34
C ASP A 75 6.59 3.84 1.19
N LYS A 76 7.26 3.91 0.04
CA LYS A 76 6.90 3.10 -1.14
C LYS A 76 7.59 1.74 -1.09
N LEU A 77 6.82 0.67 -1.14
CA LEU A 77 7.33 -0.70 -1.28
C LEU A 77 8.05 -0.84 -2.63
N LEU A 78 9.31 -1.26 -2.57
CA LEU A 78 10.19 -1.43 -3.72
C LEU A 78 10.88 -2.79 -3.62
N VAL A 79 11.22 -3.36 -4.78
CA VAL A 79 12.03 -4.58 -4.86
C VAL A 79 13.44 -4.24 -4.37
N PRO A 80 13.88 -4.79 -3.22
CA PRO A 80 15.13 -4.41 -2.56
C PRO A 80 16.33 -5.22 -3.07
N GLY A 81 16.08 -6.35 -3.75
CA GLY A 81 17.07 -7.36 -4.10
C GLY A 81 17.87 -7.80 -2.87
N SER A 82 19.15 -8.13 -3.05
CA SER A 82 20.02 -8.57 -1.95
C SER A 82 20.31 -7.58 -0.82
N THR A 83 19.69 -6.39 -0.79
CA THR A 83 19.67 -5.59 0.45
C THR A 83 18.86 -6.27 1.56
N THR A 84 17.98 -7.22 1.22
CA THR A 84 17.33 -8.16 2.17
C THR A 84 18.29 -8.85 3.11
N LYS A 85 19.50 -9.19 2.66
CA LYS A 85 20.52 -9.83 3.50
C LYS A 85 20.91 -8.99 4.72
N LEU A 86 20.65 -7.68 4.72
CA LEU A 86 20.84 -6.84 5.90
C LEU A 86 20.00 -7.33 7.08
N LEU A 87 18.75 -7.75 6.84
CA LEU A 87 17.85 -8.28 7.85
C LEU A 87 18.33 -9.68 8.27
N THR A 88 18.39 -10.61 7.32
CA THR A 88 18.75 -12.01 7.58
C THR A 88 20.06 -12.16 8.34
N GLU A 89 21.11 -11.46 7.89
CA GLU A 89 22.43 -11.56 8.53
C GLU A 89 22.52 -10.80 9.86
N GLY A 90 21.78 -9.70 10.00
CA GLY A 90 21.71 -8.98 11.28
C GLY A 90 20.96 -9.79 12.34
N THR A 91 19.84 -10.41 11.97
CA THR A 91 19.10 -11.35 12.83
C THR A 91 20.00 -12.52 13.23
N LEU A 92 20.70 -13.14 12.27
CA LEU A 92 21.58 -14.27 12.53
C LEU A 92 22.71 -13.90 13.51
N LEU A 93 23.32 -12.73 13.30
CA LEU A 93 24.39 -12.20 14.15
C LEU A 93 23.92 -11.94 15.59
N GLU A 94 22.73 -11.35 15.76
CA GLU A 94 22.20 -10.99 17.08
C GLU A 94 21.63 -12.20 17.84
N LEU A 95 20.99 -13.16 17.16
CA LEU A 95 20.35 -14.30 17.83
C LEU A 95 21.31 -15.45 18.12
N LEU A 96 22.29 -15.72 17.26
CA LEU A 96 23.34 -16.73 17.55
C LEU A 96 24.51 -16.14 18.34
N GLY A 97 24.79 -14.84 18.15
CA GLY A 97 25.92 -14.13 18.73
C GLY A 97 27.17 -14.18 17.86
N ALA A 98 27.90 -13.06 17.78
CA ALA A 98 29.01 -12.86 16.85
C ALA A 98 30.17 -13.87 16.95
N ASP A 99 30.36 -14.49 18.11
CA ASP A 99 31.41 -15.48 18.37
C ASP A 99 30.93 -16.94 18.24
N TYR A 100 29.67 -17.18 17.86
CA TYR A 100 29.15 -18.51 17.59
C TYR A 100 30.00 -19.23 16.53
N ARG A 101 30.23 -20.53 16.74
CA ARG A 101 31.02 -21.39 15.84
C ARG A 101 30.32 -22.71 15.61
N PHE A 102 30.32 -23.15 14.36
CA PHE A 102 29.84 -24.47 13.99
C PHE A 102 30.88 -25.53 14.34
N HIS A 103 30.38 -26.70 14.75
CA HIS A 103 31.21 -27.85 15.09
C HIS A 103 30.89 -29.02 14.14
N THR A 104 31.64 -29.12 13.06
CA THR A 104 31.53 -30.19 12.07
C THR A 104 32.37 -31.38 12.53
N ARG A 105 31.72 -32.44 12.99
CA ARG A 105 32.37 -33.58 13.68
C ARG A 105 32.32 -34.86 12.86
N VAL A 106 33.37 -35.68 13.00
CA VAL A 106 33.45 -37.02 12.42
C VAL A 106 33.47 -38.06 13.53
N TYR A 107 32.48 -38.95 13.53
CA TYR A 107 32.38 -40.06 14.47
C TYR A 107 32.61 -41.41 13.80
N ARG A 108 33.14 -42.38 14.54
CA ARG A 108 33.12 -43.80 14.16
C ARG A 108 31.96 -44.54 14.85
N THR A 109 31.30 -45.46 14.16
CA THR A 109 30.22 -46.28 14.76
C THR A 109 30.69 -47.61 15.36
N GLY A 110 31.89 -48.07 15.01
CA GLY A 110 32.43 -49.37 15.41
C GLY A 110 33.83 -49.30 16.03
N SER A 111 34.35 -50.45 16.46
CA SER A 111 35.68 -50.55 17.08
C SER A 111 36.81 -50.48 16.05
N VAL A 112 37.96 -49.91 16.45
CA VAL A 112 39.19 -49.91 15.63
C VAL A 112 40.13 -51.00 16.15
N LYS A 113 40.45 -51.99 15.31
CA LYS A 113 41.37 -53.10 15.63
C LYS A 113 42.49 -53.15 14.61
N LYS A 114 43.75 -53.04 15.06
CA LYS A 114 44.95 -53.02 14.20
C LYS A 114 44.81 -52.03 13.02
N GLY A 115 44.30 -50.84 13.32
CA GLY A 115 44.04 -49.78 12.34
C GLY A 115 42.87 -50.02 11.36
N THR A 116 42.08 -51.08 11.52
CA THR A 116 40.84 -51.27 10.76
C THR A 116 39.62 -50.88 11.59
N LEU A 117 38.80 -49.96 11.09
CA LEU A 117 37.48 -49.65 11.62
C LEU A 117 36.45 -50.67 11.11
N ASP A 118 35.84 -51.39 12.05
CA ASP A 118 34.72 -52.31 11.82
C ASP A 118 33.39 -51.58 12.01
N GLY A 119 33.12 -50.61 11.13
CA GLY A 119 31.96 -49.71 11.20
C GLY A 119 32.03 -48.60 10.14
N ASP A 120 31.15 -47.62 10.27
CA ASP A 120 31.03 -46.45 9.40
C ASP A 120 31.77 -45.23 9.99
N LEU A 121 32.14 -44.29 9.13
CA LEU A 121 32.49 -42.92 9.49
C LEU A 121 31.29 -42.01 9.22
N VAL A 122 30.96 -41.15 10.18
CA VAL A 122 29.79 -40.27 10.12
C VAL A 122 30.25 -38.83 10.25
N LEU A 123 30.15 -38.05 9.17
CA LEU A 123 30.40 -36.62 9.15
C LEU A 123 29.08 -35.91 9.44
N VAL A 124 29.00 -35.21 10.57
CA VAL A 124 27.78 -34.52 11.01
C VAL A 124 27.73 -33.14 10.36
N ALA A 125 26.69 -32.91 9.56
CA ALA A 125 26.43 -31.65 8.89
C ALA A 125 25.91 -30.64 9.91
N SER A 126 26.78 -29.71 10.30
CA SER A 126 26.53 -28.78 11.40
C SER A 126 25.83 -27.49 10.99
N GLY A 127 25.59 -27.28 9.69
CA GLY A 127 25.13 -26.02 9.13
C GLY A 127 26.25 -25.06 8.74
N ASP A 128 27.53 -25.46 8.89
CA ASP A 128 28.69 -24.65 8.51
C ASP A 128 28.73 -24.37 6.99
N PRO A 129 28.60 -23.09 6.57
CA PRO A 129 28.63 -22.72 5.16
C PRO A 129 30.03 -22.73 4.54
N ASN A 130 31.11 -22.87 5.34
CA ASN A 130 32.50 -22.69 4.90
C ASN A 130 33.37 -23.95 5.02
N LEU A 131 32.86 -25.12 4.64
CA LEU A 131 33.74 -26.25 4.33
C LEU A 131 34.41 -26.03 2.95
N SER A 132 35.22 -24.97 2.88
CA SER A 132 35.75 -24.39 1.65
C SER A 132 37.21 -23.96 1.80
N GLY A 133 37.78 -23.40 0.73
CA GLY A 133 39.13 -22.84 0.73
C GLY A 133 39.25 -21.40 1.22
N ARG A 134 38.17 -20.81 1.76
CA ARG A 134 38.14 -19.41 2.22
C ARG A 134 38.91 -19.17 3.51
N ILE A 135 39.05 -20.20 4.35
CA ILE A 135 39.66 -20.09 5.68
C ILE A 135 41.15 -19.77 5.57
N GLN A 136 41.52 -18.59 6.08
CA GLN A 136 42.90 -18.13 6.13
C GLN A 136 43.64 -18.63 7.39
N PRO A 137 44.98 -18.64 7.39
CA PRO A 137 45.77 -19.07 8.56
C PRO A 137 45.50 -18.29 9.85
N ASP A 138 45.02 -17.05 9.75
CA ASP A 138 44.66 -16.20 10.90
C ASP A 138 43.23 -16.45 11.43
N GLY A 139 42.49 -17.38 10.81
CA GLY A 139 41.12 -17.72 11.16
C GLY A 139 40.05 -16.80 10.56
N SER A 140 40.44 -15.83 9.73
CA SER A 140 39.49 -15.03 8.95
C SER A 140 39.02 -15.77 7.69
N LEU A 141 37.90 -15.33 7.14
CA LEU A 141 37.44 -15.77 5.82
C LEU A 141 37.91 -14.79 4.73
N GLY A 142 38.58 -15.32 3.71
CA GLY A 142 38.95 -14.61 2.50
C GLY A 142 37.80 -14.57 1.48
N TYR A 143 37.79 -13.53 0.65
CA TYR A 143 36.85 -13.37 -0.46
C TYR A 143 37.50 -12.63 -1.63
N GLU A 144 36.93 -12.83 -2.82
CA GLU A 144 37.18 -12.02 -4.01
C GLU A 144 35.97 -11.12 -4.27
N ASN A 145 36.16 -10.00 -4.98
CA ASN A 145 35.04 -9.06 -5.19
C ASN A 145 33.87 -9.67 -5.99
N MET A 146 34.17 -10.65 -6.84
CA MET A 146 33.20 -11.49 -7.55
C MET A 146 33.35 -12.92 -7.07
N ASP A 147 32.30 -13.43 -6.42
CA ASP A 147 32.31 -14.75 -5.84
C ASP A 147 32.24 -15.85 -6.90
N HIS A 148 32.95 -16.96 -6.67
CA HIS A 148 33.00 -18.08 -7.62
C HIS A 148 31.63 -18.73 -7.87
N SER A 149 30.67 -18.60 -6.94
CA SER A 149 29.35 -19.23 -7.06
C SER A 149 28.51 -18.63 -8.19
N TYR A 150 28.82 -17.41 -8.63
CA TYR A 150 28.12 -16.74 -9.73
C TYR A 150 28.72 -17.04 -11.11
N GLY A 151 29.94 -17.57 -11.17
CA GLY A 151 30.68 -17.73 -12.43
C GLY A 151 30.97 -16.38 -13.12
N GLY A 152 31.44 -16.43 -14.36
CA GLY A 152 31.80 -15.27 -15.17
C GLY A 152 33.30 -14.98 -15.23
N PRO A 153 33.70 -13.94 -15.99
CA PRO A 153 35.09 -13.68 -16.35
C PRO A 153 35.95 -13.16 -15.18
N ASP A 154 35.32 -12.51 -14.20
CA ASP A 154 35.98 -11.91 -13.04
C ASP A 154 35.96 -12.82 -11.80
N SER A 155 35.20 -13.92 -11.83
CA SER A 155 35.00 -14.81 -10.69
C SER A 155 36.18 -15.74 -10.48
N ARG A 156 36.60 -15.92 -9.22
CA ARG A 156 37.78 -16.67 -8.84
C ARG A 156 37.51 -17.48 -7.58
N GLY A 157 37.95 -18.74 -7.57
CA GLY A 157 37.95 -19.58 -6.37
C GLY A 157 39.11 -19.21 -5.44
N LEU A 158 38.99 -19.56 -4.16
CA LEU A 158 39.97 -19.26 -3.14
C LEU A 158 40.56 -20.52 -2.53
N GLY A 159 41.89 -20.53 -2.36
CA GLY A 159 42.60 -21.60 -1.68
C GLY A 159 42.36 -22.99 -2.26
N ASP A 160 42.46 -24.01 -1.41
CA ASP A 160 42.05 -25.38 -1.74
C ASP A 160 40.56 -25.54 -1.39
N PRO A 161 39.66 -25.75 -2.36
CA PRO A 161 38.22 -25.89 -2.11
C PRO A 161 37.86 -27.05 -1.18
N LEU A 162 38.77 -28.00 -0.97
CA LEU A 162 38.59 -29.14 -0.06
C LEU A 162 39.48 -29.03 1.19
N LEU A 163 40.00 -27.85 1.54
CA LEU A 163 40.89 -27.64 2.68
C LEU A 163 40.38 -28.31 3.96
N VAL A 164 39.16 -27.96 4.38
CA VAL A 164 38.55 -28.47 5.61
C VAL A 164 38.30 -29.98 5.54
N ILE A 165 37.82 -30.47 4.39
CA ILE A 165 37.56 -31.89 4.15
C ILE A 165 38.86 -32.71 4.27
N LYS A 166 39.97 -32.22 3.70
CA LYS A 166 41.29 -32.85 3.79
C LYS A 166 41.87 -32.81 5.20
N GLN A 167 41.63 -31.74 5.95
CA GLN A 167 42.03 -31.64 7.36
C GLN A 167 41.28 -32.66 8.22
N LEU A 168 39.96 -32.79 8.05
CA LEU A 168 39.15 -33.80 8.73
C LEU A 168 39.64 -35.22 8.38
N ALA A 169 39.96 -35.48 7.11
CA ALA A 169 40.49 -36.76 6.66
C ALA A 169 41.85 -37.07 7.30
N GLN A 170 42.72 -36.06 7.43
CA GLN A 170 44.01 -36.19 8.12
C GLN A 170 43.81 -36.54 9.60
N GLN A 171 42.90 -35.86 10.30
CA GLN A 171 42.59 -36.15 11.70
C GLN A 171 42.12 -37.61 11.89
N VAL A 172 41.29 -38.12 10.98
CA VAL A 172 40.85 -39.53 10.99
C VAL A 172 42.05 -40.48 10.85
N ALA A 173 42.98 -40.20 9.94
CA ALA A 173 44.20 -40.99 9.76
C ALA A 173 45.10 -40.93 11.01
N ASP A 174 45.24 -39.75 11.63
CA ASP A 174 46.04 -39.51 12.83
C ASP A 174 45.49 -40.26 14.06
N LYS A 175 44.19 -40.56 14.08
CA LYS A 175 43.56 -41.47 15.07
C LYS A 175 43.89 -42.95 14.84
N GLY A 176 44.79 -43.27 13.92
CA GLY A 176 45.30 -44.60 13.64
C GLY A 176 44.38 -45.46 12.77
N ILE A 177 43.35 -44.86 12.15
CA ILE A 177 42.46 -45.55 11.21
C ILE A 177 43.16 -45.60 9.85
N LYS A 178 43.54 -46.80 9.41
CA LYS A 178 44.20 -47.08 8.13
C LYS A 178 43.26 -47.75 7.11
N ARG A 179 42.15 -48.33 7.58
CA ARG A 179 41.14 -48.97 6.74
C ARG A 179 39.76 -48.86 7.36
N VAL A 180 38.73 -48.63 6.55
CA VAL A 180 37.32 -48.59 6.97
C VAL A 180 36.52 -49.65 6.20
N LYS A 181 35.86 -50.57 6.91
CA LYS A 181 35.03 -51.60 6.26
C LYS A 181 33.63 -51.12 5.87
N GLY A 182 33.10 -50.14 6.61
CA GLY A 182 31.80 -49.53 6.38
C GLY A 182 31.85 -48.43 5.31
N ARG A 183 30.98 -47.44 5.48
CA ARG A 183 30.72 -46.32 4.58
C ARG A 183 31.15 -44.99 5.20
N VAL A 184 31.21 -43.97 4.36
CA VAL A 184 31.07 -42.57 4.80
C VAL A 184 29.59 -42.23 4.76
N ILE A 185 29.07 -41.67 5.85
CA ILE A 185 27.68 -41.21 5.98
C ILE A 185 27.72 -39.72 6.33
N ILE A 186 26.92 -38.91 5.65
CA ILE A 186 26.66 -37.53 6.04
C ILE A 186 25.39 -37.49 6.86
N ASP A 187 25.46 -37.01 8.10
CA ASP A 187 24.27 -36.77 8.92
C ASP A 187 23.75 -35.35 8.67
N ALA A 188 22.76 -35.24 7.78
CA ALA A 188 22.10 -34.00 7.39
C ALA A 188 20.77 -33.76 8.12
N ARG A 189 20.59 -34.29 9.34
CA ARG A 189 19.33 -34.13 10.09
C ARG A 189 19.10 -32.75 10.71
N LEU A 190 20.08 -31.83 10.61
CA LEU A 190 19.90 -30.48 11.14
C LEU A 190 18.70 -29.77 10.47
N PHE A 191 18.58 -29.90 9.14
CA PHE A 191 17.38 -29.59 8.38
C PHE A 191 17.41 -30.34 7.02
N PRO A 192 16.26 -30.61 6.38
CA PRO A 192 16.20 -31.32 5.11
C PRO A 192 16.96 -30.60 3.99
N GLU A 193 17.76 -31.34 3.20
CA GLU A 193 18.30 -30.81 1.94
C GLU A 193 17.29 -30.94 0.80
N GLY A 194 17.35 -30.03 -0.18
CA GLY A 194 16.65 -30.21 -1.46
C GLY A 194 16.00 -28.94 -2.02
N GLU A 195 15.61 -28.00 -1.16
CA GLU A 195 15.17 -26.68 -1.63
C GLU A 195 16.31 -25.94 -2.33
N ARG A 196 15.97 -25.09 -3.30
CA ARG A 196 16.94 -24.30 -4.06
C ARG A 196 16.77 -22.84 -3.74
N GLU A 197 17.87 -22.15 -3.48
CA GLU A 197 17.81 -20.70 -3.31
C GLU A 197 17.50 -20.00 -4.65
N LEU A 198 16.82 -18.85 -4.58
CA LEU A 198 16.16 -18.24 -5.73
C LEU A 198 17.10 -17.51 -6.72
N GLY A 199 18.38 -17.32 -6.38
CA GLY A 199 19.31 -16.51 -7.19
C GLY A 199 20.32 -17.31 -8.02
N THR A 200 21.07 -18.24 -7.41
CA THR A 200 22.04 -19.11 -8.12
C THR A 200 21.51 -20.52 -8.38
N ASN A 201 20.30 -20.83 -7.92
CA ASN A 201 19.64 -22.12 -8.03
C ASN A 201 20.42 -23.28 -7.36
N VAL A 202 21.27 -22.97 -6.38
CA VAL A 202 22.06 -23.96 -5.63
C VAL A 202 21.19 -24.61 -4.55
N VAL A 203 21.44 -25.89 -4.25
CA VAL A 203 20.67 -26.66 -3.26
C VAL A 203 21.07 -26.26 -1.84
N LEU A 204 20.07 -25.91 -1.04
CA LEU A 204 20.16 -25.71 0.40
C LEU A 204 20.37 -27.06 1.10
N SER A 205 21.39 -27.12 1.95
CA SER A 205 21.76 -28.32 2.69
C SER A 205 22.54 -27.93 3.95
N PRO A 206 22.43 -28.67 5.06
CA PRO A 206 23.23 -28.42 6.26
C PRO A 206 24.71 -28.78 6.08
N ILE A 207 25.07 -29.41 4.95
CA ILE A 207 26.44 -29.63 4.52
C ILE A 207 26.73 -28.76 3.31
N VAL A 208 27.66 -27.81 3.45
CA VAL A 208 28.05 -26.90 2.37
C VAL A 208 29.53 -27.07 2.10
N VAL A 209 29.87 -27.72 0.99
CA VAL A 209 31.27 -27.91 0.58
C VAL A 209 31.53 -27.03 -0.62
N ASN A 210 32.50 -26.12 -0.50
CA ASN A 210 32.87 -25.18 -1.56
C ASN A 210 31.63 -24.49 -2.17
N ASP A 211 30.78 -23.91 -1.30
CA ASP A 211 29.55 -23.21 -1.70
C ASP A 211 28.55 -24.07 -2.51
N ASN A 212 28.66 -25.39 -2.38
CA ASN A 212 27.91 -26.38 -3.17
C ASN A 212 28.08 -26.21 -4.68
N VAL A 213 29.29 -25.83 -5.11
CA VAL A 213 29.67 -25.74 -6.52
C VAL A 213 31.00 -26.44 -6.81
N VAL A 214 31.16 -26.86 -8.06
CA VAL A 214 32.45 -27.24 -8.64
C VAL A 214 32.85 -26.20 -9.69
N ASP A 215 33.98 -25.54 -9.47
CA ASP A 215 34.47 -24.48 -10.36
C ASP A 215 35.00 -25.10 -11.65
N VAL A 216 34.45 -24.69 -12.80
CA VAL A 216 34.95 -25.06 -14.13
C VAL A 216 35.47 -23.81 -14.83
N ILE A 217 36.78 -23.68 -14.91
CA ILE A 217 37.47 -22.57 -15.57
C ILE A 217 37.72 -22.96 -17.03
N VAL A 218 37.17 -22.15 -17.94
CA VAL A 218 37.16 -22.38 -19.38
C VAL A 218 38.08 -21.37 -20.06
N GLY A 219 39.14 -21.85 -20.73
CA GLY A 219 40.04 -21.03 -21.55
C GLY A 219 39.92 -21.35 -23.04
N PRO A 220 40.23 -20.42 -23.96
CA PRO A 220 40.14 -20.72 -25.39
C PRO A 220 41.19 -21.77 -25.80
N GLY A 221 40.86 -22.56 -26.82
CA GLY A 221 41.79 -23.43 -27.52
C GLY A 221 42.73 -22.65 -28.44
N ALA A 222 43.64 -23.37 -29.11
CA ALA A 222 44.70 -22.74 -29.91
C ALA A 222 44.21 -22.06 -31.20
N THR A 223 43.10 -22.51 -31.78
CA THR A 223 42.53 -21.98 -33.03
C THR A 223 41.02 -21.97 -32.97
N GLU A 224 40.38 -21.15 -33.81
CA GLU A 224 38.92 -21.21 -34.04
C GLU A 224 38.48 -22.66 -34.37
N GLY A 225 37.38 -23.10 -33.77
CA GLY A 225 36.83 -24.45 -33.90
C GLY A 225 37.48 -25.53 -33.01
N ALA A 226 38.65 -25.27 -32.41
CA ALA A 226 39.29 -26.20 -31.48
C ALA A 226 38.50 -26.29 -30.15
N PRO A 227 38.51 -27.44 -29.45
CA PRO A 227 37.90 -27.55 -28.12
C PRO A 227 38.47 -26.50 -27.15
N VAL A 228 37.63 -25.99 -26.25
CA VAL A 228 38.11 -25.13 -25.14
C VAL A 228 38.96 -25.93 -24.16
N GLN A 229 39.79 -25.25 -23.37
CA GLN A 229 40.57 -25.84 -22.29
C GLN A 229 39.75 -25.77 -21.00
N LEU A 230 39.67 -26.88 -20.26
CA LEU A 230 38.95 -26.95 -18.98
C LEU A 230 39.92 -27.18 -17.82
N GLN A 231 39.77 -26.39 -16.77
CA GLN A 231 40.35 -26.64 -15.46
C GLN A 231 39.22 -26.76 -14.43
N ILE A 232 39.15 -27.91 -13.76
CA ILE A 232 38.09 -28.25 -12.80
C ILE A 232 38.66 -28.22 -11.38
N SER A 233 37.96 -27.56 -10.45
CA SER A 233 38.34 -27.42 -9.05
C SER A 233 37.12 -27.46 -8.13
N PRO A 234 37.02 -28.39 -7.16
CA PRO A 234 37.94 -29.49 -6.93
C PRO A 234 37.90 -30.54 -8.04
N LYS A 235 39.02 -31.24 -8.23
CA LYS A 235 39.02 -32.50 -8.99
C LYS A 235 38.38 -33.58 -8.14
N THR A 236 37.26 -34.13 -8.61
CA THR A 236 36.50 -35.16 -7.92
C THR A 236 35.89 -36.14 -8.92
N SER A 237 35.62 -37.36 -8.47
CA SER A 237 34.81 -38.33 -9.21
C SER A 237 33.31 -38.05 -9.13
N TYR A 238 32.84 -37.13 -8.28
CA TYR A 238 31.41 -36.80 -8.16
C TYR A 238 30.82 -36.28 -9.47
N VAL A 239 31.55 -35.47 -10.24
CA VAL A 239 31.09 -34.95 -11.53
C VAL A 239 32.18 -35.09 -12.59
N GLN A 240 31.83 -35.71 -13.72
CA GLN A 240 32.61 -35.71 -14.95
C GLN A 240 32.07 -34.64 -15.89
N VAL A 241 32.90 -33.64 -16.24
CA VAL A 241 32.53 -32.63 -17.24
C VAL A 241 32.95 -33.10 -18.63
N VAL A 242 31.98 -33.27 -19.52
CA VAL A 242 32.18 -33.58 -20.94
C VAL A 242 32.33 -32.27 -21.69
N ASN A 243 33.46 -32.12 -22.39
CA ASN A 243 33.79 -30.89 -23.10
C ASN A 243 33.31 -30.95 -24.56
N GLU A 244 32.19 -30.31 -24.85
CA GLU A 244 31.68 -30.09 -26.21
C GLU A 244 31.82 -28.63 -26.66
N ALA A 245 32.25 -27.75 -25.77
CA ALA A 245 32.46 -26.34 -26.04
C ALA A 245 33.67 -26.11 -26.95
N LYS A 246 33.57 -25.10 -27.81
CA LYS A 246 34.57 -24.78 -28.85
C LYS A 246 35.11 -23.37 -28.74
N THR A 247 36.25 -23.15 -29.35
CA THR A 247 36.85 -21.82 -29.50
C THR A 247 36.14 -21.10 -30.64
N GLY A 248 35.47 -19.99 -30.34
CA GLY A 248 34.79 -19.13 -31.30
C GLY A 248 35.73 -18.16 -32.01
N LYS A 249 35.17 -17.34 -32.91
CA LYS A 249 35.90 -16.24 -33.57
C LYS A 249 36.36 -15.20 -32.56
N ASN A 250 37.46 -14.52 -32.83
CA ASN A 250 38.03 -13.49 -31.94
C ASN A 250 37.06 -12.32 -31.64
N ASP A 251 36.15 -12.01 -32.56
CA ASP A 251 35.15 -10.95 -32.46
C ASP A 251 33.76 -11.46 -32.00
N SER A 252 33.62 -12.75 -31.71
CA SER A 252 32.36 -13.33 -31.21
C SER A 252 32.16 -13.07 -29.71
N LYS A 253 30.93 -13.27 -29.20
CA LYS A 253 30.61 -13.23 -27.77
C LYS A 253 30.77 -14.63 -27.15
N PRO A 254 31.15 -14.74 -25.87
CA PRO A 254 31.08 -16.01 -25.15
C PRO A 254 29.62 -16.49 -25.07
N ASP A 255 29.44 -17.80 -25.13
CA ASP A 255 28.18 -18.49 -24.90
C ASP A 255 28.56 -19.84 -24.31
N LEU A 256 28.62 -19.97 -22.98
CA LEU A 256 29.02 -21.21 -22.30
C LEU A 256 27.91 -21.63 -21.35
N ASN A 257 27.43 -22.86 -21.50
CA ASN A 257 26.36 -23.40 -20.68
C ASN A 257 26.42 -24.92 -20.57
N TYR A 258 25.82 -25.45 -19.51
CA TYR A 258 25.58 -26.89 -19.40
C TYR A 258 24.41 -27.29 -20.28
N THR A 259 24.66 -28.08 -21.32
CA THR A 259 23.67 -28.49 -22.33
C THR A 259 23.03 -29.84 -22.03
N GLY A 260 23.57 -30.58 -21.06
CA GLY A 260 23.02 -31.86 -20.62
C GLY A 260 23.63 -32.32 -19.30
N GLU A 261 22.85 -33.09 -18.54
CA GLU A 261 23.29 -33.73 -17.31
C GLU A 261 22.71 -35.15 -17.23
N LYS A 262 23.52 -36.09 -16.72
CA LYS A 262 23.12 -37.47 -16.47
C LYS A 262 23.57 -37.92 -15.09
N VAL A 263 22.66 -38.58 -14.37
CA VAL A 263 22.98 -39.33 -13.14
C VAL A 263 23.50 -40.71 -13.52
N ASN A 264 24.68 -41.05 -13.04
CA ASN A 264 25.30 -42.35 -13.22
C ASN A 264 24.70 -43.37 -12.23
N PRO A 265 24.80 -44.69 -12.48
CA PRO A 265 24.25 -45.71 -11.57
C PRO A 265 24.81 -45.67 -10.15
N ASP A 266 25.98 -45.06 -9.96
CA ASP A 266 26.59 -44.83 -8.65
C ASP A 266 26.23 -43.47 -8.01
N GLY A 267 25.30 -42.74 -8.63
CA GLY A 267 24.83 -41.41 -8.25
C GLY A 267 25.81 -40.27 -8.55
N THR A 268 27.00 -40.55 -9.11
CA THR A 268 27.86 -39.49 -9.67
C THR A 268 27.20 -38.85 -10.90
N ARG A 269 27.73 -37.71 -11.35
CA ARG A 269 27.15 -36.88 -12.40
C ARG A 269 28.05 -36.87 -13.63
N THR A 270 27.43 -36.85 -14.81
CA THR A 270 28.10 -36.51 -16.06
C THR A 270 27.42 -35.26 -16.60
N ALA A 271 28.15 -34.14 -16.68
CA ALA A 271 27.63 -32.85 -17.11
C ALA A 271 28.31 -32.43 -18.42
N THR A 272 27.53 -32.11 -19.45
CA THR A 272 28.05 -31.67 -20.75
C THR A 272 28.12 -30.15 -20.80
N LEU A 273 29.32 -29.60 -20.99
CA LEU A 273 29.54 -28.19 -21.22
C LEU A 273 29.61 -27.92 -22.73
N GLY A 274 28.69 -27.10 -23.23
CA GLY A 274 28.60 -26.72 -24.64
C GLY A 274 28.85 -25.23 -24.88
N GLY A 275 28.68 -24.82 -26.14
CA GLY A 275 28.77 -23.42 -26.57
C GLY A 275 30.16 -23.00 -27.06
N THR A 276 30.46 -21.70 -27.05
CA THR A 276 31.70 -21.13 -27.59
C THR A 276 32.37 -20.08 -26.70
N LEU A 277 33.71 -20.10 -26.63
CA LEU A 277 34.53 -19.05 -26.03
C LEU A 277 35.42 -18.40 -27.10
N PRO A 278 35.39 -17.08 -27.32
CA PRO A 278 36.16 -16.39 -28.37
C PRO A 278 37.67 -16.63 -28.27
N LEU A 279 38.32 -16.84 -29.43
CA LEU A 279 39.78 -16.83 -29.52
C LEU A 279 40.33 -15.50 -28.96
N GLY A 280 41.46 -15.53 -28.25
CA GLY A 280 42.08 -14.33 -27.69
C GLY A 280 41.42 -13.77 -26.42
N LYS A 281 40.25 -14.29 -26.00
CA LYS A 281 39.62 -13.94 -24.72
C LYS A 281 40.31 -14.63 -23.54
N GLY A 282 40.33 -13.99 -22.37
CA GLY A 282 40.79 -14.61 -21.12
C GLY A 282 39.87 -15.75 -20.65
N SER A 283 40.34 -16.53 -19.67
CA SER A 283 39.56 -17.61 -19.07
C SER A 283 38.30 -17.10 -18.36
N GLU A 284 37.25 -17.90 -18.37
CA GLU A 284 35.95 -17.59 -17.76
C GLU A 284 35.47 -18.76 -16.89
N MET A 285 34.85 -18.48 -15.74
CA MET A 285 34.37 -19.51 -14.82
C MET A 285 32.90 -19.85 -15.12
N VAL A 286 32.58 -21.14 -15.19
CA VAL A 286 31.22 -21.66 -15.37
C VAL A 286 30.98 -22.70 -14.29
N SER A 287 30.62 -22.26 -13.10
CA SER A 287 30.50 -23.14 -11.94
C SER A 287 29.37 -24.16 -12.14
N TYR A 288 29.63 -25.42 -11.79
CA TYR A 288 28.63 -26.48 -11.79
C TYR A 288 27.92 -26.51 -10.44
N PRO A 289 26.61 -26.21 -10.36
CA PRO A 289 25.85 -26.29 -9.12
C PRO A 289 25.62 -27.75 -8.72
N VAL A 290 26.05 -28.12 -7.53
CA VAL A 290 25.95 -29.50 -7.02
C VAL A 290 24.48 -29.83 -6.69
N PRO A 291 23.88 -30.85 -7.33
CA PRO A 291 22.48 -31.18 -7.13
C PRO A 291 22.20 -32.03 -5.87
N GLU A 292 23.20 -32.73 -5.32
CA GLU A 292 23.08 -33.54 -4.10
C GLU A 292 24.28 -33.29 -3.17
N PRO A 293 24.22 -32.24 -2.32
CA PRO A 293 25.33 -31.84 -1.47
C PRO A 293 25.82 -32.92 -0.52
N THR A 294 24.93 -33.73 0.09
CA THR A 294 25.35 -34.86 0.93
C THR A 294 26.16 -35.91 0.17
N GLN A 295 25.77 -36.25 -1.06
CA GLN A 295 26.51 -37.21 -1.87
C GLN A 295 27.86 -36.64 -2.33
N PHE A 296 27.88 -35.36 -2.71
CA PHE A 296 29.12 -34.67 -3.05
C PHE A 296 30.10 -34.68 -1.88
N ALA A 297 29.66 -34.26 -0.68
CA ALA A 297 30.46 -34.27 0.54
C ALA A 297 30.97 -35.66 0.90
N ALA A 298 30.13 -36.70 0.81
CA ALA A 298 30.54 -38.08 1.04
C ALA A 298 31.64 -38.54 0.06
N THR A 299 31.52 -38.12 -1.20
CA THR A 299 32.47 -38.48 -2.28
C THR A 299 33.82 -37.83 -2.03
N VAL A 300 33.86 -36.50 -1.88
CA VAL A 300 35.11 -35.77 -1.67
C VAL A 300 35.79 -36.11 -0.34
N PHE A 301 35.01 -36.43 0.71
CA PHE A 301 35.60 -36.90 1.98
C PHE A 301 36.21 -38.30 1.85
N THR A 302 35.57 -39.20 1.09
CA THR A 302 36.13 -40.52 0.78
C THR A 302 37.42 -40.40 -0.03
N GLU A 303 37.47 -39.49 -0.99
CA GLU A 303 38.66 -39.20 -1.79
C GLU A 303 39.80 -38.63 -0.93
N ALA A 304 39.49 -37.68 -0.06
CA ALA A 304 40.45 -37.09 0.87
C ALA A 304 41.01 -38.13 1.86
N LEU A 305 40.17 -39.04 2.38
CA LEU A 305 40.61 -40.14 3.25
C LEU A 305 41.62 -41.06 2.54
N ARG A 306 41.37 -41.38 1.28
CA ARG A 306 42.30 -42.19 0.45
C ARG A 306 43.61 -41.44 0.21
N GLU A 307 43.56 -40.14 -0.06
CA GLU A 307 44.75 -39.30 -0.21
C GLU A 307 45.61 -39.33 1.07
N LYS A 308 44.99 -39.40 2.25
CA LYS A 308 45.68 -39.54 3.54
C LYS A 308 46.02 -40.97 3.94
N GLY A 309 45.90 -41.94 3.02
CA GLY A 309 46.32 -43.32 3.22
C GLY A 309 45.32 -44.22 3.94
N VAL A 310 44.04 -43.82 4.04
CA VAL A 310 42.96 -44.65 4.59
C VAL A 310 42.29 -45.46 3.48
N ASP A 311 42.43 -46.79 3.53
CA ASP A 311 41.75 -47.70 2.61
C ASP A 311 40.23 -47.73 2.88
N ILE A 312 39.46 -47.16 1.96
CA ILE A 312 38.00 -47.13 2.02
C ILE A 312 37.41 -47.20 0.61
N LYS A 313 36.28 -47.91 0.46
CA LYS A 313 35.53 -47.97 -0.80
C LYS A 313 34.43 -46.91 -0.78
N LEU A 314 34.35 -46.09 -1.84
CA LEU A 314 33.15 -45.33 -2.14
C LEU A 314 32.00 -46.33 -2.35
N ARG A 315 30.96 -46.22 -1.55
CA ARG A 315 29.74 -47.04 -1.65
C ARG A 315 28.57 -46.09 -1.73
N VAL A 316 27.75 -46.24 -2.77
CA VAL A 316 26.45 -45.57 -2.84
C VAL A 316 25.64 -45.98 -1.62
N VAL A 317 25.03 -45.01 -0.97
CA VAL A 317 24.16 -45.28 0.17
C VAL A 317 22.86 -45.89 -0.37
N GLY A 318 22.78 -47.22 -0.39
CA GLY A 318 21.52 -47.92 -0.66
C GLY A 318 20.59 -47.82 0.56
N GLY A 319 19.49 -47.07 0.43
CA GLY A 319 18.49 -46.85 1.49
C GLY A 319 18.93 -45.83 2.55
N ALA A 320 17.97 -45.13 3.17
CA ALA A 320 18.26 -44.12 4.20
C ALA A 320 18.99 -44.73 5.41
N PRO A 321 20.09 -44.13 5.89
CA PRO A 321 20.77 -44.59 7.12
C PRO A 321 19.82 -44.59 8.32
N ASP A 322 19.93 -45.59 9.20
CA ASP A 322 19.26 -45.56 10.50
C ASP A 322 20.00 -44.57 11.42
N PHE A 323 19.66 -43.30 11.27
CA PHE A 323 20.26 -42.22 12.05
C PHE A 323 19.96 -42.31 13.54
N LYS A 324 18.90 -43.01 13.95
CA LYS A 324 18.60 -43.26 15.36
C LYS A 324 19.62 -44.21 15.97
N ALA A 325 19.96 -45.29 15.26
CA ALA A 325 21.04 -46.19 15.66
C ALA A 325 22.41 -45.50 15.62
N ILE A 326 22.67 -44.71 14.58
CA ILE A 326 23.95 -43.99 14.41
C ILE A 326 24.19 -42.97 15.52
N ALA A 327 23.15 -42.24 15.96
CA ALA A 327 23.27 -41.23 17.02
C ALA A 327 23.83 -41.79 18.34
N ALA A 328 23.63 -43.07 18.63
CA ALA A 328 24.22 -43.74 19.80
C ALA A 328 25.76 -43.79 19.76
N SER A 329 26.36 -43.54 18.59
CA SER A 329 27.81 -43.49 18.39
C SER A 329 28.42 -42.12 18.67
N TYR A 330 27.61 -41.07 18.88
CA TYR A 330 28.09 -39.69 19.10
C TYR A 330 28.59 -39.47 20.53
N LYS A 331 29.70 -40.13 20.84
CA LYS A 331 30.36 -40.09 22.14
C LYS A 331 31.80 -39.59 22.01
N PRO A 332 32.37 -38.92 23.03
CA PRO A 332 33.73 -38.39 22.97
C PRO A 332 34.78 -39.44 22.54
N GLU A 333 34.67 -40.69 22.99
CA GLU A 333 35.58 -41.79 22.63
C GLU A 333 35.50 -42.24 21.16
N ASN A 334 34.42 -41.89 20.47
CA ASN A 334 34.18 -42.20 19.06
C ASN A 334 34.47 -41.00 18.13
N LEU A 335 34.78 -39.82 18.68
CA LEU A 335 35.15 -38.65 17.90
C LEU A 335 36.55 -38.84 17.29
N VAL A 336 36.61 -38.83 15.95
CA VAL A 336 37.85 -39.07 15.19
C VAL A 336 38.30 -37.88 14.35
N GLY A 337 37.50 -36.82 14.28
CA GLY A 337 37.89 -35.53 13.73
C GLY A 337 36.87 -34.45 14.07
N GLU A 338 37.31 -33.21 14.16
CA GLU A 338 36.46 -32.04 14.39
C GLU A 338 37.02 -30.83 13.65
N HIS A 339 36.13 -30.10 13.00
CA HIS A 339 36.36 -28.77 12.48
C HIS A 339 35.49 -27.80 13.28
N ILE A 340 36.12 -26.74 13.77
CA ILE A 340 35.44 -25.61 14.41
C ILE A 340 35.55 -24.46 13.42
N SER A 341 34.40 -23.95 12.98
CA SER A 341 34.36 -22.87 11.99
C SER A 341 35.00 -21.59 12.53
N PRO A 342 35.40 -20.65 11.64
CA PRO A 342 35.47 -19.23 11.98
C PRO A 342 34.19 -18.74 12.67
N PRO A 343 34.26 -17.67 13.48
CA PRO A 343 33.09 -17.17 14.18
C PRO A 343 32.07 -16.60 13.18
N ILE A 344 30.78 -16.66 13.49
CA ILE A 344 29.70 -16.30 12.55
C ILE A 344 29.79 -14.87 12.02
N LYS A 345 30.43 -13.94 12.75
CA LYS A 345 30.75 -12.60 12.24
C LYS A 345 31.63 -12.60 10.99
N GLU A 346 32.50 -13.59 10.82
CA GLU A 346 33.26 -13.76 9.58
C GLU A 346 32.37 -14.25 8.45
N GLU A 347 31.41 -15.11 8.74
CA GLU A 347 30.45 -15.59 7.75
C GLU A 347 29.53 -14.48 7.27
N VAL A 348 28.88 -13.77 8.20
CA VAL A 348 28.08 -12.56 7.93
C VAL A 348 28.88 -11.57 7.07
N LYS A 349 30.18 -11.40 7.36
CA LYS A 349 31.06 -10.55 6.55
C LYS A 349 31.15 -11.03 5.11
N ILE A 350 31.36 -12.32 4.85
CA ILE A 350 31.42 -12.85 3.48
C ILE A 350 30.07 -12.68 2.80
N THR A 351 28.99 -13.11 3.43
CA THR A 351 27.62 -13.01 2.90
C THR A 351 27.29 -11.58 2.47
N LEU A 352 27.62 -10.58 3.28
CA LEU A 352 27.38 -9.18 2.96
C LEU A 352 28.36 -8.62 1.92
N LYS A 353 29.67 -8.91 2.02
CA LYS A 353 30.72 -8.39 1.10
C LYS A 353 30.48 -8.82 -0.34
N VAL A 354 30.30 -10.11 -0.56
CA VAL A 354 30.19 -10.71 -1.90
C VAL A 354 28.76 -11.07 -2.30
N SER A 355 27.80 -10.78 -1.42
CA SER A 355 26.38 -11.01 -1.64
C SER A 355 25.95 -12.48 -1.69
N GLN A 356 26.70 -13.40 -1.06
CA GLN A 356 26.50 -14.85 -1.16
C GLN A 356 25.04 -15.25 -0.86
N ASN A 357 24.33 -15.80 -1.85
CA ASN A 357 22.89 -16.13 -1.75
C ASN A 357 22.58 -17.40 -0.95
N LEU A 358 23.36 -18.46 -1.15
CA LEU A 358 23.22 -19.72 -0.42
C LEU A 358 23.37 -19.49 1.07
N HIS A 359 24.42 -18.76 1.48
CA HIS A 359 24.71 -18.43 2.87
C HIS A 359 23.54 -17.69 3.52
N ALA A 360 23.04 -16.62 2.88
CA ALA A 360 21.89 -15.90 3.41
C ALA A 360 20.61 -16.74 3.47
N SER A 361 20.38 -17.58 2.45
CA SER A 361 19.21 -18.45 2.39
C SER A 361 19.25 -19.59 3.43
N LEU A 362 20.43 -19.93 3.94
CA LEU A 362 20.58 -20.83 5.09
C LEU A 362 20.16 -20.16 6.40
N GLY A 363 20.19 -18.83 6.51
CA GLY A 363 19.89 -18.08 7.73
C GLY A 363 18.61 -18.52 8.44
N PRO A 364 17.43 -18.50 7.79
CA PRO A 364 16.18 -18.96 8.40
C PRO A 364 16.22 -20.42 8.85
N PHE A 365 16.83 -21.31 8.06
CA PHE A 365 16.99 -22.73 8.44
C PHE A 365 17.90 -22.90 9.66
N LEU A 366 18.99 -22.15 9.72
CA LEU A 366 19.93 -22.17 10.84
C LEU A 366 19.27 -21.64 12.12
N LEU A 367 18.53 -20.54 12.05
CA LEU A 367 17.78 -20.01 13.19
C LEU A 367 16.70 -21.00 13.66
N GLY A 368 15.93 -21.56 12.74
CA GLY A 368 14.92 -22.57 13.04
C GLY A 368 15.50 -23.80 13.74
N ALA A 369 16.64 -24.31 13.26
CA ALA A 369 17.25 -25.51 13.81
C ALA A 369 18.05 -25.25 15.11
N LEU A 370 18.84 -24.17 15.16
CA LEU A 370 19.80 -23.90 16.21
C LEU A 370 19.26 -23.03 17.35
N VAL A 371 18.28 -22.18 17.08
CA VAL A 371 17.68 -21.27 18.08
C VAL A 371 16.28 -21.74 18.45
N ALA A 372 15.40 -22.00 17.46
CA ALA A 372 14.04 -22.47 17.72
C ALA A 372 13.96 -23.98 18.00
N HIS A 373 15.02 -24.74 17.69
CA HIS A 373 15.10 -26.19 17.86
C HIS A 373 13.95 -26.97 17.20
N LYS A 374 13.55 -26.55 16.00
CA LYS A 374 12.49 -27.18 15.19
C LYS A 374 13.04 -28.23 14.24
N ASP A 375 12.22 -29.23 13.93
CA ASP A 375 12.51 -30.31 12.98
C ASP A 375 11.52 -30.36 11.79
N LYS A 376 10.56 -29.42 11.74
CA LYS A 376 9.58 -29.20 10.67
C LYS A 376 9.29 -27.71 10.55
N GLU A 377 8.91 -27.26 9.35
CA GLU A 377 8.65 -25.83 9.06
C GLU A 377 9.80 -24.95 9.59
N ILE A 378 11.03 -25.43 9.37
CA ILE A 378 12.23 -24.95 10.05
C ILE A 378 12.56 -23.53 9.60
N ASP A 379 12.48 -23.28 8.29
CA ASP A 379 12.62 -21.97 7.68
C ASP A 379 11.57 -20.98 8.21
N GLN A 380 10.30 -21.38 8.28
CA GLN A 380 9.24 -20.54 8.83
C GLN A 380 9.52 -20.20 10.29
N ALA A 381 9.98 -21.16 11.10
CA ALA A 381 10.37 -20.88 12.49
C ALA A 381 11.56 -19.90 12.58
N GLY A 382 12.46 -19.91 11.59
CA GLY A 382 13.50 -18.90 11.45
C GLY A 382 12.95 -17.52 11.12
N PHE A 383 11.99 -17.43 10.19
CA PHE A 383 11.30 -16.18 9.87
C PHE A 383 10.46 -15.65 11.03
N ASP A 384 9.87 -16.51 11.85
CA ASP A 384 9.16 -16.10 13.06
C ASP A 384 10.11 -15.43 14.07
N LEU A 385 11.33 -15.98 14.22
CA LEU A 385 12.37 -15.37 15.05
C LEU A 385 12.86 -14.03 14.50
N GLU A 386 13.04 -13.93 13.17
CA GLU A 386 13.35 -12.67 12.50
C GLU A 386 12.24 -11.64 12.68
N HIS A 387 10.99 -12.03 12.47
CA HIS A 387 9.82 -11.19 12.69
C HIS A 387 9.78 -10.66 14.13
N ASP A 388 10.00 -11.51 15.13
CA ASP A 388 10.04 -11.11 16.54
C ASP A 388 11.20 -10.15 16.86
N PHE A 389 12.37 -10.37 16.24
CA PHE A 389 13.52 -9.46 16.34
C PHE A 389 13.20 -8.08 15.76
N LEU A 390 12.64 -8.03 14.54
CA LEU A 390 12.24 -6.78 13.89
C LEU A 390 11.09 -6.07 14.61
N LYS A 391 10.16 -6.83 15.20
CA LYS A 391 9.09 -6.28 16.05
C LYS A 391 9.65 -5.66 17.31
N LYS A 392 10.64 -6.29 17.96
CA LYS A 392 11.35 -5.74 19.13
C LYS A 392 12.06 -4.43 18.79
N ALA A 393 12.54 -4.28 17.56
CA ALA A 393 13.13 -3.04 17.06
C ALA A 393 12.11 -1.89 16.86
N GLY A 394 10.80 -2.14 17.05
CA GLY A 394 9.76 -1.13 16.91
C GLY A 394 9.45 -0.75 15.47
N LEU A 395 9.82 -1.59 14.50
CA LEU A 395 9.61 -1.36 13.07
C LEU A 395 8.16 -1.63 12.67
N ASP A 396 7.64 -0.86 11.70
CA ASP A 396 6.35 -1.13 11.07
C ASP A 396 6.49 -2.31 10.09
N LEU A 397 6.12 -3.50 10.52
CA LEU A 397 6.28 -4.70 9.69
C LEU A 397 5.33 -4.73 8.48
N THR A 398 4.33 -3.83 8.39
CA THR A 398 3.51 -3.71 7.17
C THR A 398 4.24 -3.02 6.01
N SER A 399 5.39 -2.41 6.30
CA SER A 399 6.28 -1.76 5.33
C SER A 399 7.39 -2.69 4.80
N ALA A 400 7.30 -3.99 5.11
CA ALA A 400 8.24 -5.01 4.66
C ALA A 400 7.54 -6.33 4.31
N SER A 401 8.08 -7.03 3.32
CA SER A 401 7.70 -8.40 2.95
C SER A 401 8.94 -9.15 2.46
N GLN A 402 9.10 -10.40 2.87
CA GLN A 402 10.25 -11.24 2.57
C GLN A 402 9.83 -12.70 2.63
N THR A 403 10.23 -13.52 1.65
CA THR A 403 9.95 -14.97 1.65
C THR A 403 11.19 -15.83 1.48
N ASP A 404 12.38 -15.23 1.38
CA ASP A 404 13.67 -15.91 1.34
C ASP A 404 14.74 -15.12 2.11
N GLY A 405 15.88 -15.73 2.41
CA GLY A 405 16.98 -15.04 3.10
C GLY A 405 17.80 -14.11 2.19
N ALA A 406 17.75 -14.34 0.86
CA ALA A 406 18.65 -13.71 -0.10
C ALA A 406 18.07 -12.47 -0.82
N GLY A 407 16.75 -12.25 -0.78
CA GLY A 407 16.05 -11.15 -1.44
C GLY A 407 15.57 -11.47 -2.86
N GLY A 408 15.33 -12.75 -3.19
CA GLY A 408 14.76 -13.18 -4.46
C GLY A 408 13.25 -12.92 -4.56
N ASN A 409 12.57 -12.77 -3.42
CA ASN A 409 11.17 -12.35 -3.34
C ASN A 409 10.94 -11.54 -2.05
N ALA A 410 11.12 -10.22 -2.16
CA ALA A 410 11.01 -9.28 -1.06
C ALA A 410 10.58 -7.89 -1.54
N PHE A 411 9.99 -7.11 -0.64
CA PHE A 411 9.58 -5.72 -0.84
C PHE A 411 9.81 -4.93 0.44
N PHE A 412 10.56 -3.83 0.38
CA PHE A 412 10.77 -2.94 1.53
C PHE A 412 10.57 -1.49 1.15
N THR A 413 10.18 -0.67 2.11
CA THR A 413 10.23 0.79 1.99
C THR A 413 11.63 1.31 2.37
N PRO A 414 12.09 2.45 1.81
CA PRO A 414 13.31 3.11 2.28
C PRO A 414 13.30 3.45 3.79
N ASP A 415 12.17 3.91 4.34
CA ASP A 415 12.06 4.22 5.77
C ASP A 415 12.28 2.95 6.60
N PHE A 416 11.58 1.85 6.30
CA PHE A 416 11.76 0.58 7.02
C PHE A 416 13.23 0.17 7.14
N VAL A 417 13.97 0.21 6.03
CA VAL A 417 15.37 -0.21 5.99
C VAL A 417 16.27 0.77 6.74
N THR A 418 16.06 2.09 6.60
CA THR A 418 16.86 3.05 7.37
C THR A 418 16.58 2.99 8.86
N ARG A 419 15.32 2.77 9.29
CA ARG A 419 14.95 2.53 10.69
C ARG A 419 15.59 1.26 11.24
N TYR A 420 15.60 0.18 10.45
CA TYR A 420 16.32 -1.04 10.81
C TYR A 420 17.82 -0.79 11.00
N LEU A 421 18.45 -0.02 10.10
CA LEU A 421 19.86 0.34 10.21
C LEU A 421 20.13 1.25 11.42
N VAL A 422 19.23 2.17 11.76
CA VAL A 422 19.31 2.96 13.00
C VAL A 422 19.27 2.05 14.21
N PHE A 423 18.34 1.09 14.24
CA PHE A 423 18.24 0.10 15.32
C PHE A 423 19.53 -0.71 15.45
N MET A 424 20.02 -1.30 14.34
CA MET A 424 21.27 -2.06 14.32
C MET A 424 22.49 -1.24 14.75
N SER A 425 22.48 0.08 14.56
CA SER A 425 23.58 0.95 15.04
C SER A 425 23.68 1.06 16.56
N GLY A 426 22.63 0.69 17.29
CA GLY A 426 22.60 0.62 18.75
C GLY A 426 22.91 -0.77 19.32
N GLU A 427 22.96 -1.80 18.48
CA GLU A 427 23.14 -3.19 18.94
C GLU A 427 24.61 -3.53 19.22
N SER A 428 24.81 -4.53 20.09
CA SER A 428 26.15 -4.87 20.59
C SER A 428 27.11 -5.37 19.51
N ASN A 429 26.60 -5.99 18.44
CA ASN A 429 27.42 -6.48 17.33
C ASN A 429 27.47 -5.52 16.13
N PHE A 430 27.05 -4.26 16.30
CA PHE A 430 27.05 -3.25 15.22
C PHE A 430 28.39 -3.16 14.47
N ALA A 431 29.51 -3.17 15.20
CA ALA A 431 30.83 -3.05 14.59
C ALA A 431 31.13 -4.21 13.64
N ASP A 432 30.71 -5.42 13.99
CA ASP A 432 30.87 -6.61 13.14
C ASP A 432 29.89 -6.60 11.96
N PHE A 433 28.63 -6.21 12.19
CA PHE A 433 27.64 -6.04 11.12
C PHE A 433 28.12 -5.03 10.06
N ARG A 434 28.57 -3.84 10.51
CA ARG A 434 29.09 -2.78 9.63
C ARG A 434 30.36 -3.21 8.90
N ARG A 435 31.24 -3.97 9.55
CA ARG A 435 32.47 -4.51 8.95
C ARG A 435 32.16 -5.47 7.79
N GLY A 436 31.02 -6.15 7.85
CA GLY A 436 30.55 -7.02 6.76
C GLY A 436 30.11 -6.29 5.50
N LEU A 437 29.76 -5.01 5.58
CA LEU A 437 29.22 -4.28 4.44
C LEU A 437 30.31 -3.95 3.40
N PRO A 438 30.03 -4.11 2.09
CA PRO A 438 30.92 -3.64 1.02
C PRO A 438 31.25 -2.15 1.17
N ILE A 439 32.49 -1.80 0.86
CA ILE A 439 32.98 -0.42 0.94
C ILE A 439 33.07 0.14 -0.48
N MET A 440 32.36 1.24 -0.74
CA MET A 440 32.29 1.86 -2.06
C MET A 440 33.68 2.22 -2.60
N GLY A 441 33.97 1.77 -3.83
CA GLY A 441 35.24 1.98 -4.51
C GLY A 441 36.42 1.21 -3.92
N ARG A 442 36.19 0.26 -3.00
CA ARG A 442 37.27 -0.49 -2.31
C ARG A 442 37.11 -2.00 -2.44
N ASP A 443 35.96 -2.55 -2.07
CA ASP A 443 35.80 -4.00 -1.97
C ASP A 443 34.38 -4.50 -2.23
N GLY A 444 34.26 -5.81 -2.32
CA GLY A 444 33.03 -6.54 -2.54
C GLY A 444 32.28 -6.06 -3.78
N THR A 445 30.96 -6.14 -3.70
CA THR A 445 30.04 -5.73 -4.77
C THR A 445 30.06 -4.22 -5.10
N LEU A 446 30.78 -3.40 -4.32
CA LEU A 446 30.95 -1.97 -4.59
C LEU A 446 32.37 -1.57 -5.03
N SER A 447 33.29 -2.53 -5.16
CA SER A 447 34.68 -2.29 -5.55
C SER A 447 34.84 -1.47 -6.84
N LYS A 448 33.91 -1.63 -7.79
CA LYS A 448 33.92 -0.93 -9.08
C LYS A 448 33.07 0.35 -9.13
N ILE A 449 32.33 0.70 -8.07
CA ILE A 449 31.40 1.84 -8.07
C ILE A 449 32.09 3.08 -7.52
N GLN A 450 32.00 4.19 -8.26
CA GLN A 450 32.46 5.50 -7.79
C GLN A 450 33.93 5.51 -7.28
N ILE A 451 34.83 4.72 -7.89
CA ILE A 451 36.22 4.50 -7.44
C ILE A 451 36.99 5.82 -7.23
N ASN A 452 36.76 6.81 -8.10
CA ASN A 452 37.44 8.10 -8.07
C ASN A 452 36.67 9.18 -7.29
N SER A 453 35.54 8.82 -6.66
CA SER A 453 34.75 9.75 -5.85
C SER A 453 35.44 10.02 -4.51
N PRO A 454 35.37 11.25 -3.97
CA PRO A 454 35.78 11.53 -2.60
C PRO A 454 35.06 10.66 -1.55
N ALA A 455 33.86 10.17 -1.88
CA ALA A 455 33.09 9.27 -1.02
C ALA A 455 33.60 7.81 -1.03
N ALA A 456 34.54 7.45 -1.91
CA ALA A 456 35.11 6.12 -1.97
C ALA A 456 35.91 5.79 -0.71
N GLY A 457 35.56 4.69 -0.04
CA GLY A 457 36.08 4.35 1.28
C GLY A 457 35.19 4.79 2.45
N HIS A 458 34.13 5.55 2.20
CA HIS A 458 33.30 6.17 3.24
C HIS A 458 31.84 5.72 3.23
N VAL A 459 31.44 4.89 2.27
CA VAL A 459 30.10 4.31 2.17
C VAL A 459 30.20 2.80 2.35
N TYR A 460 29.53 2.29 3.38
CA TYR A 460 29.52 0.90 3.82
C TYR A 460 28.12 0.37 3.59
N ALA A 461 27.85 -0.21 2.41
CA ALA A 461 26.49 -0.51 2.02
C ALA A 461 26.38 -1.83 1.25
N LYS A 462 25.30 -2.56 1.53
CA LYS A 462 24.91 -3.75 0.79
C LYS A 462 24.24 -3.34 -0.51
N THR A 463 24.62 -4.00 -1.59
CA THR A 463 23.95 -3.88 -2.89
C THR A 463 22.80 -4.89 -3.02
N GLY A 464 21.81 -4.57 -3.85
CA GLY A 464 20.79 -5.51 -4.30
C GLY A 464 20.57 -5.36 -5.80
N THR A 465 20.35 -6.47 -6.50
CA THR A 465 20.00 -6.49 -7.92
C THR A 465 18.99 -7.61 -8.14
N TYR A 466 17.93 -7.30 -8.90
CA TYR A 466 17.00 -8.27 -9.45
C TYR A 466 16.57 -7.77 -10.83
N ASP A 467 16.63 -8.65 -11.81
CA ASP A 467 16.31 -8.33 -13.20
C ASP A 467 15.64 -9.50 -13.90
N VAL A 468 14.89 -9.18 -14.94
CA VAL A 468 14.17 -10.15 -15.76
C VAL A 468 14.39 -9.82 -17.23
N TYR A 469 14.38 -10.87 -18.07
CA TYR A 469 14.42 -10.67 -19.51
C TYR A 469 13.07 -10.15 -20.02
N ASP A 470 13.08 -8.95 -20.57
CA ASP A 470 11.92 -8.36 -21.26
C ASP A 470 11.92 -8.84 -22.72
N ALA A 471 11.15 -9.90 -22.98
CA ALA A 471 11.03 -10.50 -24.31
C ALA A 471 10.39 -9.54 -25.34
N LEU A 472 9.55 -8.60 -24.91
CA LEU A 472 8.88 -7.64 -25.80
C LEU A 472 9.89 -6.61 -26.32
N ASN A 473 10.67 -6.02 -25.41
CA ASN A 473 11.63 -4.97 -25.75
C ASN A 473 13.03 -5.49 -26.05
N LYS A 474 13.28 -6.80 -25.88
CA LYS A 474 14.58 -7.47 -26.05
C LYS A 474 15.68 -6.77 -25.25
N LYS A 475 15.33 -6.39 -24.03
CA LYS A 475 16.20 -5.71 -23.06
C LYS A 475 16.18 -6.47 -21.75
N LEU A 476 17.14 -6.14 -20.89
CA LEU A 476 17.06 -6.56 -19.50
C LEU A 476 16.28 -5.50 -18.73
N LEU A 477 15.24 -5.89 -18.01
CA LEU A 477 14.51 -5.01 -17.12
C LEU A 477 14.98 -5.26 -15.69
N VAL A 478 15.71 -4.30 -15.14
CA VAL A 478 16.10 -4.30 -13.72
C VAL A 478 14.87 -3.92 -12.92
N THR A 479 14.15 -4.91 -12.40
CA THR A 479 12.95 -4.70 -11.60
C THR A 479 13.31 -4.19 -10.21
N GLY A 480 14.52 -4.48 -9.72
CA GLY A 480 15.05 -3.89 -8.49
C GLY A 480 16.57 -3.70 -8.47
N LYS A 481 17.02 -2.49 -8.10
CA LYS A 481 18.41 -2.20 -7.74
C LYS A 481 18.42 -1.44 -6.41
N GLY A 482 19.23 -1.90 -5.47
CA GLY A 482 19.33 -1.33 -4.13
C GLY A 482 20.76 -1.06 -3.68
N LEU A 483 20.90 -0.07 -2.79
CA LEU A 483 22.11 0.27 -2.05
C LEU A 483 21.70 0.76 -0.67
N ALA A 484 21.91 -0.04 0.37
CA ALA A 484 21.50 0.29 1.73
C ALA A 484 22.59 -0.04 2.77
N GLY A 485 22.78 0.83 3.75
CA GLY A 485 23.82 0.70 4.78
C GLY A 485 24.18 2.03 5.43
N TYR A 486 25.46 2.25 5.71
CA TYR A 486 25.94 3.41 6.45
C TYR A 486 26.94 4.25 5.64
N MET A 487 27.13 5.50 6.06
CA MET A 487 28.13 6.40 5.51
C MET A 487 28.75 7.27 6.61
N ASP A 488 30.06 7.51 6.50
CA ASP A 488 30.73 8.57 7.25
C ASP A 488 30.98 9.75 6.30
N THR A 489 30.38 10.90 6.56
CA THR A 489 30.54 12.08 5.71
C THR A 489 31.92 12.72 5.89
N ALA A 490 32.34 13.56 4.94
CA ALA A 490 33.59 14.32 4.98
C ALA A 490 33.73 15.21 6.23
N LYS A 491 32.62 15.51 6.90
CA LYS A 491 32.58 16.37 8.08
C LYS A 491 32.28 15.61 9.39
N GLY A 492 32.30 14.28 9.33
CA GLY A 492 32.21 13.41 10.51
C GLY A 492 30.79 13.03 10.93
N GLU A 493 29.75 13.48 10.22
CA GLU A 493 28.38 13.01 10.45
C GLU A 493 28.19 11.57 9.96
N ARG A 494 27.52 10.74 10.74
CA ARG A 494 27.22 9.34 10.44
C ARG A 494 25.79 9.18 9.94
N LEU A 495 25.63 8.57 8.77
CA LEU A 495 24.33 8.37 8.12
C LEU A 495 24.00 6.89 7.99
N ALA A 496 22.73 6.55 8.13
CA ALA A 496 22.11 5.40 7.48
C ALA A 496 21.52 5.82 6.13
N LEU A 497 21.53 4.94 5.14
CA LEU A 497 20.96 5.19 3.82
C LEU A 497 20.24 3.95 3.28
N ALA A 498 19.15 4.16 2.55
CA ALA A 498 18.46 3.15 1.74
C ALA A 498 18.10 3.78 0.39
N LEU A 499 18.77 3.34 -0.66
CA LEU A 499 18.64 3.91 -2.01
C LEU A 499 18.20 2.80 -2.96
N TYR A 500 17.05 2.99 -3.60
CA TYR A 500 16.41 2.04 -4.49
C TYR A 500 16.03 2.69 -5.81
N VAL A 501 16.16 1.91 -6.88
CA VAL A 501 15.56 2.21 -8.19
C VAL A 501 14.96 0.93 -8.76
N ASN A 502 13.72 0.99 -9.21
CA ASN A 502 12.99 -0.12 -9.80
C ASN A 502 12.59 0.24 -11.24
N MET A 503 12.42 -0.79 -12.08
CA MET A 503 11.99 -0.66 -13.48
C MET A 503 12.97 0.14 -14.35
N VAL A 504 14.24 -0.28 -14.38
CA VAL A 504 15.29 0.31 -15.24
C VAL A 504 15.54 -0.62 -16.43
N ALA A 505 15.24 -0.16 -17.65
CA ALA A 505 15.54 -0.90 -18.85
C ALA A 505 17.02 -0.69 -19.26
N VAL A 506 17.79 -1.77 -19.38
CA VAL A 506 19.21 -1.71 -19.77
C VAL A 506 19.51 -2.59 -21.00
N PRO A 507 20.50 -2.23 -21.82
CA PRO A 507 20.93 -3.06 -22.95
C PRO A 507 21.48 -4.41 -22.49
N MET A 508 21.18 -5.48 -23.24
CA MET A 508 21.72 -6.82 -22.98
C MET A 508 23.10 -7.06 -23.61
N ASP A 509 23.52 -6.23 -24.56
CA ASP A 509 24.76 -6.41 -25.27
C ASP A 509 26.00 -5.95 -24.49
N ASP A 510 25.81 -5.18 -23.42
CA ASP A 510 26.83 -4.80 -22.43
C ASP A 510 26.57 -5.54 -21.08
N PRO A 511 27.41 -6.52 -20.70
CA PRO A 511 27.23 -7.29 -19.46
C PRO A 511 27.40 -6.46 -18.18
N GLU A 512 27.95 -5.24 -18.29
CA GLU A 512 28.08 -4.32 -17.14
C GLU A 512 26.97 -3.26 -17.10
N ALA A 513 25.98 -3.30 -18.01
CA ALA A 513 24.98 -2.24 -18.16
C ALA A 513 24.20 -1.95 -16.88
N VAL A 514 23.77 -2.99 -16.15
CA VAL A 514 23.08 -2.86 -14.86
C VAL A 514 23.91 -2.04 -13.88
N GLN A 515 25.21 -2.34 -13.80
CA GLN A 515 26.12 -1.67 -12.88
C GLN A 515 26.48 -0.25 -13.34
N LYS A 516 26.75 -0.05 -14.64
CA LYS A 516 27.09 1.27 -15.23
C LYS A 516 25.93 2.26 -15.22
N ILE A 517 24.69 1.77 -15.25
CA ILE A 517 23.50 2.62 -15.30
C ILE A 517 22.90 2.76 -13.91
N ALA A 518 22.33 1.68 -13.36
CA ALA A 518 21.61 1.73 -12.10
C ALA A 518 22.55 1.72 -10.88
N GLY A 519 23.59 0.87 -10.89
CA GLY A 519 24.58 0.82 -9.80
C GLY A 519 25.35 2.12 -9.60
N GLU A 520 25.87 2.69 -10.69
CA GLU A 520 26.53 3.98 -10.72
C GLU A 520 25.59 5.14 -10.35
N ALA A 521 24.31 5.08 -10.71
CA ALA A 521 23.35 6.09 -10.28
C ALA A 521 23.16 6.08 -8.76
N LEU A 522 22.94 4.91 -8.15
CA LEU A 522 22.84 4.81 -6.69
C LEU A 522 24.15 5.19 -5.99
N GLY A 523 25.31 4.81 -6.55
CA GLY A 523 26.61 5.23 -6.06
C GLY A 523 26.80 6.75 -6.11
N LYS A 524 26.38 7.41 -7.20
CA LYS A 524 26.42 8.89 -7.32
C LYS A 524 25.46 9.55 -6.33
N ILE A 525 24.30 8.95 -6.07
CA ILE A 525 23.35 9.43 -5.05
C ILE A 525 24.00 9.34 -3.66
N ALA A 526 24.63 8.21 -3.31
CA ALA A 526 25.39 8.09 -2.07
C ALA A 526 26.52 9.13 -2.02
N ALA A 527 27.34 9.24 -3.06
CA ALA A 527 28.41 10.24 -3.13
C ALA A 527 27.89 11.70 -3.05
N ALA A 528 26.61 11.94 -3.36
CA ALA A 528 26.00 13.26 -3.20
C ALA A 528 25.93 13.71 -1.74
N ALA A 529 25.78 12.78 -0.81
CA ALA A 529 25.68 13.08 0.62
C ALA A 529 27.04 13.26 1.32
N TYR A 530 28.13 12.82 0.71
CA TYR A 530 29.43 12.72 1.39
C TYR A 530 30.01 14.05 1.87
N ASP A 531 30.01 15.07 1.01
CA ASP A 531 30.52 16.41 1.32
C ASP A 531 29.39 17.41 1.61
N ALA A 532 28.16 16.92 1.76
CA ALA A 532 27.03 17.73 2.18
C ALA A 532 27.30 18.33 3.59
N PRO A 533 27.01 19.62 3.82
CA PRO A 533 27.13 20.25 5.12
C PRO A 533 26.43 19.51 6.27
N PRO A 534 27.05 19.40 7.47
CA PRO A 534 26.51 18.67 8.61
C PRO A 534 25.64 19.64 9.42
N ALA A 535 24.45 19.18 9.81
CA ALA A 535 23.34 20.08 10.13
C ALA A 535 22.93 20.92 8.90
N PHE A 536 22.44 20.23 7.89
CA PHE A 536 21.15 20.66 7.40
C PHE A 536 20.12 20.19 8.44
N GLU A 537 19.51 21.13 9.19
CA GLU A 537 18.04 21.06 9.24
C GLU A 537 17.67 20.76 7.81
N ALA A 538 17.09 19.58 7.53
CA ALA A 538 16.64 19.27 6.19
C ALA A 538 16.05 20.58 5.67
N PRO A 539 16.58 21.18 4.59
CA PRO A 539 15.83 22.21 3.94
C PRO A 539 14.65 21.39 3.47
N VAL A 540 13.58 21.45 4.24
CA VAL A 540 12.25 21.11 3.79
C VAL A 540 12.18 21.88 2.49
N GLN A 541 12.35 21.18 1.36
CA GLN A 541 12.48 21.76 0.02
C GLN A 541 12.08 23.22 0.00
N SER A 542 13.04 24.14 -0.10
CA SER A 542 12.74 25.50 -0.50
C SER A 542 13.49 25.84 -1.78
N THR A 543 13.42 24.94 -2.76
CA THR A 543 12.97 25.34 -4.10
C THR A 543 12.00 24.32 -4.69
N SER A 544 11.00 23.93 -3.92
CA SER A 544 9.73 24.56 -4.25
C SER A 544 9.26 25.12 -2.95
N ALA A 545 9.11 26.44 -2.86
CA ALA A 545 8.32 27.05 -1.82
C ALA A 545 7.10 26.14 -1.56
N TYR A 546 6.76 25.84 -0.29
CA TYR A 546 5.56 25.06 0.04
C TYR A 546 4.41 25.50 -0.88
N ASP A 547 3.57 24.58 -1.33
CA ASP A 547 2.53 24.98 -2.28
C ASP A 547 1.65 26.09 -1.67
N VAL A 548 1.34 25.93 -0.37
CA VAL A 548 0.70 26.96 0.44
C VAL A 548 1.29 26.98 1.85
N ILE A 549 1.46 28.17 2.43
CA ILE A 549 1.51 28.34 3.89
C ILE A 549 0.29 29.14 4.33
N ILE A 550 -0.43 28.61 5.31
CA ILE A 550 -1.48 29.32 6.04
C ILE A 550 -0.84 29.85 7.33
N LYS A 551 -0.67 31.17 7.45
CA LYS A 551 -0.02 31.82 8.61
C LYS A 551 -1.02 32.31 9.65
N ASN A 552 -0.57 32.42 10.91
CA ASN A 552 -1.27 33.11 12.01
C ASN A 552 -2.66 32.55 12.35
N GLY A 553 -2.90 31.26 12.08
CA GLY A 553 -4.20 30.63 12.30
C GLY A 553 -4.45 30.27 13.76
N ARG A 554 -5.73 30.27 14.15
CA ARG A 554 -6.22 29.53 15.32
C ARG A 554 -6.46 28.07 14.89
N ILE A 555 -5.45 27.22 15.07
CA ILE A 555 -5.47 25.82 14.63
C ILE A 555 -6.32 24.99 15.58
N MET A 556 -7.40 24.43 15.05
CA MET A 556 -8.23 23.42 15.70
C MET A 556 -8.05 22.11 14.95
N ASP A 557 -7.21 21.22 15.48
CA ASP A 557 -6.74 20.03 14.77
C ASP A 557 -7.81 18.96 14.48
N GLY A 558 -9.04 19.14 14.97
CA GLY A 558 -10.15 18.20 14.83
C GLY A 558 -10.23 17.15 15.94
N SER A 559 -9.26 17.05 16.85
CA SER A 559 -9.26 16.07 17.95
C SER A 559 -10.23 16.40 19.08
N GLY A 560 -10.70 17.65 19.14
CA GLY A 560 -11.50 18.19 20.25
C GLY A 560 -10.66 18.80 21.39
N ASN A 561 -9.33 18.82 21.24
CA ASN A 561 -8.41 19.52 22.14
C ASN A 561 -8.53 21.06 22.00
N PRO A 562 -8.12 21.83 23.02
CA PRO A 562 -7.97 23.28 22.91
C PRO A 562 -7.11 23.67 21.70
N TRP A 563 -7.49 24.76 21.03
CA TRP A 563 -6.77 25.28 19.87
C TRP A 563 -5.36 25.78 20.20
N VAL A 564 -4.51 25.83 19.18
CA VAL A 564 -3.15 26.42 19.25
C VAL A 564 -2.95 27.48 18.18
N SER A 565 -2.14 28.50 18.45
CA SER A 565 -1.74 29.47 17.43
C SER A 565 -0.57 28.91 16.61
N GLY A 566 -0.64 29.02 15.29
CA GLY A 566 0.47 28.64 14.44
C GLY A 566 0.13 28.72 12.96
N ASP A 567 1.05 28.18 12.18
CA ASP A 567 1.02 28.11 10.73
C ASP A 567 0.89 26.65 10.27
N ILE A 568 0.35 26.46 9.07
CA ILE A 568 0.26 25.16 8.41
C ILE A 568 0.90 25.27 7.03
N ALA A 569 1.83 24.38 6.73
CA ALA A 569 2.39 24.24 5.39
C ALA A 569 1.77 23.06 4.64
N ILE A 570 1.43 23.27 3.38
CA ILE A 570 0.89 22.28 2.46
C ILE A 570 1.94 21.97 1.38
N ARG A 571 2.14 20.68 1.08
CA ARG A 571 2.94 20.23 -0.06
C ARG A 571 2.23 19.08 -0.77
N GLY A 572 2.05 19.21 -2.08
CA GLY A 572 1.29 18.28 -2.90
C GLY A 572 -0.12 18.14 -2.35
N ASP A 573 -0.47 16.92 -1.94
CA ASP A 573 -1.76 16.61 -1.35
C ASP A 573 -1.76 16.53 0.18
N ARG A 574 -0.64 16.83 0.85
CA ARG A 574 -0.45 16.63 2.29
C ARG A 574 -0.18 17.89 3.08
N ILE A 575 -0.51 17.80 4.37
CA ILE A 575 0.01 18.69 5.40
C ILE A 575 1.47 18.32 5.64
N ALA A 576 2.37 19.25 5.34
CA ALA A 576 3.81 19.03 5.41
C ALA A 576 4.42 19.45 6.76
N ALA A 577 3.85 20.47 7.40
CA ALA A 577 4.30 20.93 8.72
C ALA A 577 3.18 21.72 9.42
N ILE A 578 3.17 21.66 10.76
CA ILE A 578 2.32 22.50 11.61
C ILE A 578 3.19 23.12 12.72
N GLY A 579 3.16 24.44 12.90
CA GLY A 579 3.95 25.10 13.94
C GLY A 579 4.26 26.55 13.60
N LYS A 580 5.38 27.08 14.11
CA LYS A 580 5.86 28.41 13.70
C LYS A 580 6.69 28.28 12.43
N LEU A 581 6.28 28.96 11.35
CA LEU A 581 6.89 28.88 10.03
C LEU A 581 7.34 30.27 9.56
N ASP A 582 8.00 31.02 10.45
CA ASP A 582 8.40 32.42 10.26
C ASP A 582 9.28 32.60 9.00
N ASP A 583 10.27 31.74 8.82
CA ASP A 583 11.25 31.79 7.71
C ASP A 583 10.88 30.90 6.49
N ALA A 584 9.74 30.22 6.55
CA ALA A 584 9.30 29.33 5.48
C ALA A 584 8.75 30.09 4.26
N GLN A 585 9.13 29.65 3.05
CA GLN A 585 8.64 30.20 1.79
C GLN A 585 7.55 29.31 1.19
N ALA A 586 6.52 29.93 0.61
CA ALA A 586 5.46 29.25 -0.14
C ALA A 586 5.19 29.91 -1.49
N LYS A 587 4.70 29.13 -2.46
CA LYS A 587 4.18 29.67 -3.73
C LYS A 587 3.01 30.61 -3.45
N ARG A 588 2.22 30.30 -2.41
CA ARG A 588 1.12 31.11 -1.92
C ARG A 588 1.14 31.18 -0.40
N ILE A 589 1.00 32.39 0.14
CA ILE A 589 0.84 32.61 1.58
C ILE A 589 -0.58 33.11 1.81
N ILE A 590 -1.29 32.49 2.75
CA ILE A 590 -2.60 32.90 3.23
C ILE A 590 -2.44 33.39 4.66
N ASP A 591 -2.82 34.62 4.94
CA ASP A 591 -2.89 35.12 6.32
C ASP A 591 -4.24 34.75 6.94
N ALA A 592 -4.21 33.87 7.93
CA ALA A 592 -5.37 33.40 8.69
C ALA A 592 -5.49 34.10 10.05
N SER A 593 -4.90 35.29 10.22
CA SER A 593 -5.05 36.11 11.41
C SER A 593 -6.53 36.32 11.78
N GLY A 594 -6.89 35.93 13.01
CA GLY A 594 -8.28 36.02 13.50
C GLY A 594 -9.23 34.93 12.96
N LEU A 595 -8.75 34.04 12.10
CA LEU A 595 -9.52 32.93 11.52
C LEU A 595 -9.19 31.60 12.22
N VAL A 596 -10.14 30.67 12.19
CA VAL A 596 -9.93 29.27 12.56
C VAL A 596 -9.42 28.49 11.35
N VAL A 597 -8.44 27.63 11.58
CA VAL A 597 -7.95 26.64 10.61
C VAL A 597 -8.28 25.26 11.16
N SER A 598 -9.15 24.52 10.47
CA SER A 598 -9.62 23.18 10.87
C SER A 598 -9.41 22.15 9.76
N PRO A 599 -9.50 20.84 10.04
CA PRO A 599 -9.69 19.89 8.96
C PRO A 599 -10.94 20.25 8.16
N GLY A 600 -10.96 19.87 6.89
CA GLY A 600 -12.13 20.01 6.04
C GLY A 600 -13.32 19.23 6.60
N PHE A 601 -14.52 19.81 6.48
CA PHE A 601 -15.73 19.21 7.02
C PHE A 601 -16.15 17.99 6.20
N ILE A 602 -16.68 17.00 6.88
CA ILE A 602 -17.14 15.74 6.31
C ILE A 602 -18.65 15.71 6.45
N ASP A 603 -19.33 15.70 5.32
CA ASP A 603 -20.77 15.45 5.23
C ASP A 603 -21.01 13.96 5.38
N MET A 604 -21.48 13.54 6.56
CA MET A 604 -21.66 12.13 6.91
C MET A 604 -22.80 11.45 6.14
N LEU A 605 -23.69 12.25 5.53
CA LEU A 605 -24.74 11.75 4.65
C LEU A 605 -25.17 12.83 3.66
N GLY A 606 -24.81 12.66 2.40
CA GLY A 606 -25.30 13.46 1.28
C GLY A 606 -25.82 12.59 0.14
N GLN A 607 -26.18 13.22 -0.99
CA GLN A 607 -26.96 12.59 -2.08
C GLN A 607 -26.34 12.84 -3.47
N SER A 608 -25.04 13.14 -3.54
CA SER A 608 -24.43 13.75 -4.73
C SER A 608 -23.90 12.77 -5.79
N GLU A 609 -24.10 11.45 -5.67
CA GLU A 609 -23.38 10.48 -6.52
C GLU A 609 -23.60 10.65 -8.02
N LEU A 610 -24.85 10.81 -8.44
CA LEU A 610 -25.19 11.05 -9.85
C LEU A 610 -24.99 12.52 -10.23
N ASP A 611 -25.25 13.43 -9.29
CA ASP A 611 -25.23 14.87 -9.51
C ASP A 611 -23.83 15.37 -9.85
N LEU A 612 -22.79 14.81 -9.23
CA LEU A 612 -21.39 15.07 -9.57
C LEU A 612 -21.01 14.67 -11.00
N LEU A 613 -21.79 13.80 -11.66
CA LEU A 613 -21.59 13.47 -13.08
C LEU A 613 -22.34 14.43 -14.01
N ILE A 614 -23.29 15.21 -13.49
CA ILE A 614 -24.10 16.18 -14.22
C ILE A 614 -23.48 17.59 -14.09
N ASP A 615 -23.18 18.03 -12.86
CA ASP A 615 -22.61 19.34 -12.56
C ASP A 615 -21.55 19.30 -11.44
N ASN A 616 -20.31 18.96 -11.79
CA ASN A 616 -19.20 18.77 -10.84
C ASN A 616 -18.59 20.06 -10.21
N ARG A 617 -19.40 21.06 -9.89
CA ARG A 617 -18.93 22.32 -9.28
C ARG A 617 -19.04 22.31 -7.77
N SER A 618 -20.08 21.68 -7.20
CA SER A 618 -20.27 21.51 -5.75
C SER A 618 -20.15 22.77 -4.91
N LEU A 619 -20.64 23.89 -5.45
CA LEU A 619 -20.61 25.19 -4.79
C LEU A 619 -21.29 25.14 -3.41
N SER A 620 -22.45 24.51 -3.32
CA SER A 620 -23.20 24.41 -2.07
C SER A 620 -22.42 23.69 -0.96
N LYS A 621 -21.63 22.67 -1.32
CA LYS A 621 -20.81 21.90 -0.37
C LYS A 621 -19.55 22.66 0.02
N LEU A 622 -18.78 23.10 -0.98
CA LEU A 622 -17.50 23.78 -0.76
C LEU A 622 -17.68 25.12 -0.02
N SER A 623 -18.72 25.90 -0.32
CA SER A 623 -19.00 27.16 0.39
C SER A 623 -19.31 26.99 1.88
N GLN A 624 -19.60 25.77 2.32
CA GLN A 624 -19.83 25.41 3.72
C GLN A 624 -18.60 24.86 4.43
N GLY A 625 -17.47 24.66 3.73
CA GLY A 625 -16.28 24.01 4.28
C GLY A 625 -16.22 22.49 4.07
N ILE A 626 -17.11 21.92 3.26
CA ILE A 626 -17.15 20.46 3.07
C ILE A 626 -16.09 20.04 2.06
N THR A 627 -15.27 19.07 2.43
CA THR A 627 -14.20 18.49 1.60
C THR A 627 -14.41 17.00 1.32
N THR A 628 -15.32 16.36 2.04
CA THR A 628 -15.62 14.94 1.91
C THR A 628 -17.11 14.71 2.11
N GLU A 629 -17.69 13.84 1.30
CA GLU A 629 -19.08 13.45 1.37
C GLU A 629 -19.21 11.93 1.39
N ILE A 630 -20.09 11.43 2.25
CA ILE A 630 -20.49 10.03 2.32
C ILE A 630 -21.93 9.92 1.85
N THR A 631 -22.22 8.97 0.98
CA THR A 631 -23.54 8.82 0.33
C THR A 631 -24.07 7.39 0.41
N GLY A 632 -25.17 7.12 -0.29
CA GLY A 632 -25.81 5.80 -0.33
C GLY A 632 -26.78 5.62 0.83
N GLU A 633 -27.94 6.26 0.77
CA GLU A 633 -28.99 6.18 1.80
C GLU A 633 -30.05 5.12 1.42
N GLY A 634 -29.73 3.83 1.55
CA GLY A 634 -30.65 2.75 1.19
C GLY A 634 -30.82 2.49 -0.31
N ALA A 635 -30.79 3.52 -1.14
CA ALA A 635 -30.46 3.43 -2.58
C ALA A 635 -28.98 3.80 -2.78
N SER A 636 -28.40 3.40 -3.92
CA SER A 636 -26.99 3.70 -4.25
C SER A 636 -26.78 3.71 -5.76
N VAL A 637 -25.69 4.33 -6.20
CA VAL A 637 -25.37 4.48 -7.64
C VAL A 637 -25.09 3.17 -8.38
N ALA A 638 -24.87 2.07 -7.64
CA ALA A 638 -24.69 0.72 -8.13
C ALA A 638 -25.18 -0.31 -7.07
N PRO A 639 -25.54 -1.55 -7.44
CA PRO A 639 -25.48 -2.13 -8.79
C PRO A 639 -26.54 -1.56 -9.75
N GLN A 640 -26.25 -1.58 -11.05
CA GLN A 640 -27.17 -1.18 -12.11
C GLN A 640 -27.52 -2.32 -13.05
N ASN A 641 -28.82 -2.48 -13.35
CA ASN A 641 -29.35 -3.38 -14.37
C ASN A 641 -30.67 -2.84 -14.94
N ALA A 642 -31.35 -3.62 -15.79
CA ALA A 642 -32.60 -3.17 -16.42
C ALA A 642 -33.73 -2.82 -15.42
N LEU A 643 -33.76 -3.46 -14.23
CA LEU A 643 -34.77 -3.15 -13.21
C LEU A 643 -34.46 -1.82 -12.53
N THR A 644 -33.23 -1.62 -12.07
CA THR A 644 -32.83 -0.39 -11.36
C THR A 644 -32.79 0.83 -12.28
N LEU A 645 -32.40 0.65 -13.54
CA LEU A 645 -32.40 1.73 -14.53
C LEU A 645 -33.81 2.19 -14.89
N ALA A 646 -34.82 1.31 -14.81
CA ALA A 646 -36.19 1.67 -15.17
C ALA A 646 -36.77 2.77 -14.27
N GLN A 647 -36.41 2.79 -12.98
CA GLN A 647 -36.85 3.85 -12.06
C GLN A 647 -36.06 5.14 -12.24
N LEU A 648 -34.76 5.05 -12.57
CA LEU A 648 -33.90 6.22 -12.77
C LEU A 648 -34.14 6.92 -14.13
N GLN A 649 -34.68 6.21 -15.12
CA GLN A 649 -34.79 6.69 -16.51
C GLN A 649 -35.38 8.10 -16.67
N PRO A 650 -36.47 8.51 -15.97
CA PRO A 650 -36.98 9.87 -16.10
C PRO A 650 -35.95 10.95 -15.76
N GLY A 651 -35.17 10.76 -14.69
CA GLY A 651 -34.09 11.67 -14.30
C GLY A 651 -32.90 11.61 -15.26
N LEU A 652 -32.53 10.42 -15.71
CA LEU A 652 -31.44 10.25 -16.69
C LEU A 652 -31.76 10.95 -18.02
N ASP A 653 -33.01 10.85 -18.49
CA ASP A 653 -33.49 11.53 -19.70
C ASP A 653 -33.48 13.06 -19.53
N GLN A 654 -33.95 13.55 -18.38
CA GLN A 654 -33.98 14.97 -18.05
C GLN A 654 -32.58 15.60 -18.08
N TYR A 655 -31.58 14.93 -17.53
CA TYR A 655 -30.22 15.45 -17.43
C TYR A 655 -29.29 14.96 -18.54
N HIS A 656 -29.80 14.17 -19.48
CA HIS A 656 -29.02 13.54 -20.55
C HIS A 656 -27.83 12.74 -20.03
N LEU A 657 -27.96 12.14 -18.83
CA LEU A 657 -26.94 11.32 -18.21
C LEU A 657 -27.08 9.88 -18.70
N LYS A 658 -26.04 9.38 -19.36
CA LYS A 658 -25.95 7.96 -19.69
C LYS A 658 -25.28 7.20 -18.56
N VAL A 659 -25.98 6.22 -18.00
CA VAL A 659 -25.40 5.21 -17.12
C VAL A 659 -24.69 4.16 -17.97
N ASP A 660 -23.36 4.18 -17.94
CA ASP A 660 -22.46 3.27 -18.66
C ASP A 660 -21.67 2.34 -17.73
N TRP A 661 -22.15 2.18 -16.49
CA TRP A 661 -21.63 1.26 -15.48
C TRP A 661 -22.72 0.33 -14.96
N SER A 662 -22.31 -0.83 -14.46
CA SER A 662 -23.13 -1.83 -13.76
C SER A 662 -22.69 -2.04 -12.32
N THR A 663 -21.39 -1.91 -12.03
CA THR A 663 -20.82 -2.13 -10.70
C THR A 663 -20.40 -0.82 -10.02
N LEU A 664 -20.13 -0.87 -8.71
CA LEU A 664 -19.69 0.31 -7.97
C LEU A 664 -18.28 0.72 -8.40
N ASP A 665 -17.41 -0.25 -8.69
CA ASP A 665 -16.05 0.04 -9.17
C ASP A 665 -16.06 0.75 -10.54
N GLU A 666 -16.97 0.35 -11.44
CA GLU A 666 -17.14 1.02 -12.72
C GLU A 666 -17.65 2.45 -12.58
N TYR A 667 -18.59 2.70 -11.65
CA TYR A 667 -19.00 4.06 -11.29
C TYR A 667 -17.82 4.88 -10.76
N PHE A 668 -17.04 4.33 -9.82
CA PHE A 668 -15.89 5.02 -9.27
C PHE A 668 -14.85 5.36 -10.34
N LYS A 669 -14.54 4.44 -11.24
CA LYS A 669 -13.69 4.69 -12.42
C LYS A 669 -14.27 5.78 -13.33
N ARG A 670 -15.60 5.81 -13.52
CA ARG A 670 -16.28 6.83 -14.31
C ARG A 670 -16.15 8.22 -13.68
N LEU A 671 -16.27 8.30 -12.35
CA LEU A 671 -16.12 9.55 -11.60
C LEU A 671 -14.65 10.01 -11.57
N GLU A 672 -13.70 9.12 -11.28
CA GLU A 672 -12.25 9.41 -11.30
C GLU A 672 -11.81 9.97 -12.66
N LYS A 673 -12.32 9.40 -13.76
CA LYS A 673 -12.05 9.90 -15.11
C LYS A 673 -12.60 11.32 -15.35
N THR A 674 -13.72 11.66 -14.72
CA THR A 674 -14.36 12.99 -14.86
C THR A 674 -13.70 14.02 -13.94
N GLY A 675 -13.13 13.58 -12.83
CA GLY A 675 -12.67 14.42 -11.73
C GLY A 675 -13.85 14.91 -10.89
N THR A 676 -13.61 15.12 -9.59
CA THR A 676 -14.60 15.63 -8.63
C THR A 676 -13.96 16.67 -7.72
N PRO A 677 -14.68 17.75 -7.33
CA PRO A 677 -14.19 18.72 -6.35
C PRO A 677 -14.15 18.18 -4.92
N LEU A 678 -14.91 17.12 -4.62
CA LEU A 678 -15.04 16.56 -3.27
C LEU A 678 -14.46 15.14 -3.21
N ASN A 679 -13.90 14.78 -2.06
CA ASN A 679 -13.70 13.36 -1.78
C ASN A 679 -15.07 12.69 -1.58
N ILE A 680 -15.28 11.51 -2.13
CA ILE A 680 -16.58 10.83 -2.04
C ILE A 680 -16.44 9.33 -1.75
N GLY A 681 -17.20 8.85 -0.77
CA GLY A 681 -17.40 7.42 -0.49
C GLY A 681 -18.90 7.10 -0.43
N THR A 682 -19.28 5.85 -0.64
CA THR A 682 -20.70 5.45 -0.61
C THR A 682 -20.92 4.10 0.07
N TYR A 683 -22.09 3.93 0.66
CA TYR A 683 -22.64 2.65 1.07
C TYR A 683 -23.31 1.95 -0.12
N VAL A 684 -23.37 0.60 -0.09
CA VAL A 684 -24.31 -0.10 -0.97
C VAL A 684 -25.70 -0.07 -0.34
N GLY A 685 -26.69 0.39 -1.09
CA GLY A 685 -28.07 0.47 -0.64
C GLY A 685 -28.77 -0.88 -0.67
N ALA A 686 -29.36 -1.30 0.44
CA ALA A 686 -30.16 -2.54 0.50
C ALA A 686 -31.41 -2.49 -0.39
N ALA A 687 -32.03 -1.31 -0.56
CA ALA A 687 -33.14 -1.14 -1.49
C ALA A 687 -32.65 -1.25 -2.94
N GLN A 688 -31.48 -0.70 -3.27
CA GLN A 688 -30.85 -0.87 -4.59
C GLN A 688 -30.59 -2.35 -4.92
N VAL A 689 -30.02 -3.08 -3.97
CA VAL A 689 -29.76 -4.53 -4.11
C VAL A 689 -31.05 -5.31 -4.28
N ARG A 690 -32.08 -4.97 -3.50
CA ARG A 690 -33.40 -5.59 -3.58
C ARG A 690 -34.07 -5.32 -4.92
N GLU A 691 -34.04 -4.08 -5.39
CA GLU A 691 -34.61 -3.68 -6.68
C GLU A 691 -33.92 -4.40 -7.84
N ALA A 692 -32.59 -4.54 -7.79
CA ALA A 692 -31.83 -5.27 -8.80
C ALA A 692 -32.24 -6.75 -8.96
N VAL A 693 -32.92 -7.34 -7.97
CA VAL A 693 -33.33 -8.75 -7.99
C VAL A 693 -34.85 -8.93 -8.08
N LEU A 694 -35.62 -8.14 -7.32
CA LEU A 694 -37.07 -8.28 -7.18
C LEU A 694 -37.86 -7.16 -7.89
N GLY A 695 -37.21 -6.05 -8.25
CA GLY A 695 -37.89 -4.79 -8.58
C GLY A 695 -38.68 -4.26 -7.37
N ASP A 696 -39.82 -3.60 -7.64
CA ASP A 696 -40.68 -2.96 -6.62
C ASP A 696 -41.69 -3.90 -5.93
N ALA A 697 -41.38 -5.18 -5.83
CA ALA A 697 -42.33 -6.17 -5.31
C ALA A 697 -42.44 -6.15 -3.78
N ASP A 698 -43.67 -6.07 -3.26
CA ASP A 698 -43.98 -6.20 -1.82
C ASP A 698 -44.13 -7.68 -1.43
N ARG A 699 -42.99 -8.38 -1.36
CA ARG A 699 -42.91 -9.77 -0.90
C ARG A 699 -41.52 -10.09 -0.37
N ALA A 700 -41.37 -11.10 0.46
CA ALA A 700 -40.04 -11.60 0.80
C ALA A 700 -39.31 -12.15 -0.46
N PRO A 701 -37.97 -12.05 -0.52
CA PRO A 701 -37.18 -12.76 -1.52
C PRO A 701 -37.34 -14.27 -1.34
N THR A 702 -37.32 -15.02 -2.45
CA THR A 702 -37.10 -16.48 -2.35
C THR A 702 -35.67 -16.75 -1.85
N PRO A 703 -35.36 -17.96 -1.35
CA PRO A 703 -33.99 -18.30 -0.97
C PRO A 703 -32.95 -18.01 -2.07
N GLU A 704 -33.28 -18.29 -3.33
CA GLU A 704 -32.39 -18.06 -4.47
C GLU A 704 -32.22 -16.57 -4.77
N GLU A 705 -33.27 -15.77 -4.59
CA GLU A 705 -33.18 -14.31 -4.74
C GLU A 705 -32.35 -13.69 -3.62
N LEU A 706 -32.51 -14.16 -2.38
CA LEU A 706 -31.71 -13.69 -1.25
C LEU A 706 -30.22 -13.97 -1.45
N GLU A 707 -29.85 -15.13 -1.99
CA GLU A 707 -28.45 -15.43 -2.32
C GLU A 707 -27.89 -14.53 -3.43
N LYS A 708 -28.71 -14.13 -4.42
CA LYS A 708 -28.32 -13.11 -5.41
C LYS A 708 -28.10 -11.74 -4.77
N MET A 709 -28.97 -11.34 -3.84
CA MET A 709 -28.85 -10.08 -3.11
C MET A 709 -27.57 -10.07 -2.25
N LYS A 710 -27.26 -11.18 -1.57
CA LYS A 710 -25.99 -11.36 -0.85
C LYS A 710 -24.78 -11.25 -1.78
N ALA A 711 -24.83 -11.87 -2.96
CA ALA A 711 -23.73 -11.79 -3.93
C ALA A 711 -23.49 -10.36 -4.44
N LEU A 712 -24.55 -9.60 -4.73
CA LEU A 712 -24.45 -8.18 -5.12
C LEU A 712 -23.88 -7.33 -3.99
N THR A 713 -24.31 -7.58 -2.74
CA THR A 713 -23.75 -6.91 -1.56
C THR A 713 -22.25 -7.19 -1.42
N ALA A 714 -21.84 -8.46 -1.52
CA ALA A 714 -20.43 -8.84 -1.46
C ALA A 714 -19.60 -8.21 -2.59
N GLN A 715 -20.16 -8.10 -3.80
CA GLN A 715 -19.48 -7.43 -4.91
C GLN A 715 -19.29 -5.95 -4.63
N ALA A 716 -20.32 -5.24 -4.18
CA ALA A 716 -20.21 -3.83 -3.88
C ALA A 716 -19.21 -3.56 -2.73
N MET A 717 -19.15 -4.43 -1.72
CA MET A 717 -18.13 -4.35 -0.67
C MET A 717 -16.70 -4.52 -1.22
N ARG A 718 -16.48 -5.48 -2.13
CA ARG A 718 -15.19 -5.65 -2.82
C ARG A 718 -14.84 -4.49 -3.74
N ASP A 719 -15.84 -3.85 -4.33
CA ASP A 719 -15.68 -2.66 -5.16
C ASP A 719 -15.35 -1.40 -4.33
N GLY A 720 -15.52 -1.46 -3.00
CA GLY A 720 -15.16 -0.39 -2.08
C GLY A 720 -16.33 0.34 -1.43
N ALA A 721 -17.51 -0.27 -1.33
CA ALA A 721 -18.56 0.25 -0.46
C ALA A 721 -18.09 0.28 1.01
N PHE A 722 -18.49 1.29 1.76
CA PHE A 722 -18.14 1.43 3.18
C PHE A 722 -18.91 0.47 4.08
N GLY A 723 -20.03 -0.04 3.57
CA GLY A 723 -20.94 -0.90 4.28
C GLY A 723 -22.22 -1.06 3.49
N ILE A 724 -23.26 -1.52 4.18
CA ILE A 724 -24.62 -1.59 3.66
C ILE A 724 -25.50 -0.58 4.38
N SER A 725 -26.37 0.10 3.64
CA SER A 725 -27.33 1.05 4.20
C SER A 725 -28.78 0.72 3.87
N THR A 726 -29.72 1.25 4.64
CA THR A 726 -31.16 1.10 4.40
C THR A 726 -31.90 2.42 4.50
N ALA A 727 -32.99 2.57 3.73
CA ALA A 727 -34.02 3.58 3.92
C ALA A 727 -35.38 2.89 4.06
N LEU A 728 -35.69 2.45 5.28
CA LEU A 728 -36.80 1.52 5.56
C LEU A 728 -38.17 2.20 5.63
N ILE A 729 -38.19 3.53 5.65
CA ILE A 729 -39.41 4.33 5.52
C ILE A 729 -39.98 4.28 4.08
N TYR A 730 -39.14 4.04 3.06
CA TYR A 730 -39.52 4.16 1.65
C TYR A 730 -39.52 2.81 0.92
N PRO A 731 -40.50 2.55 0.03
CA PRO A 731 -40.43 1.45 -0.94
C PRO A 731 -39.22 1.56 -1.90
N PRO A 732 -38.62 0.42 -2.32
CA PRO A 732 -38.95 -0.95 -1.93
C PRO A 732 -38.32 -1.39 -0.60
N GLY A 733 -37.49 -0.54 0.03
CA GLY A 733 -36.85 -0.83 1.33
C GLY A 733 -37.85 -1.12 2.45
N HIS A 734 -39.00 -0.44 2.45
CA HIS A 734 -40.09 -0.65 3.40
C HIS A 734 -40.60 -2.10 3.45
N TYR A 735 -40.57 -2.80 2.31
CA TYR A 735 -41.05 -4.17 2.18
C TYR A 735 -40.09 -5.20 2.82
N ALA A 736 -38.82 -4.84 2.99
CA ALA A 736 -37.79 -5.73 3.51
C ALA A 736 -38.05 -6.10 4.98
N LYS A 737 -37.91 -7.39 5.29
CA LYS A 737 -38.04 -7.91 6.66
C LYS A 737 -36.71 -7.79 7.40
N THR A 738 -36.74 -7.66 8.73
CA THR A 738 -35.52 -7.52 9.55
C THR A 738 -34.53 -8.66 9.30
N ASP A 739 -35.01 -9.91 9.19
CA ASP A 739 -34.14 -11.07 8.99
C ASP A 739 -33.46 -11.05 7.60
N GLU A 740 -34.11 -10.50 6.58
CA GLU A 740 -33.49 -10.26 5.27
C GLU A 740 -32.33 -9.26 5.39
N LEU A 741 -32.53 -8.16 6.13
CA LEU A 741 -31.51 -7.14 6.36
C LEU A 741 -30.33 -7.67 7.17
N ILE A 742 -30.59 -8.50 8.18
CA ILE A 742 -29.54 -9.18 8.98
C ILE A 742 -28.66 -10.03 8.07
N GLU A 743 -29.25 -10.77 7.13
CA GLU A 743 -28.51 -11.64 6.22
C GLU A 743 -27.61 -10.85 5.24
N LEU A 744 -28.06 -9.69 4.76
CA LEU A 744 -27.21 -8.81 3.94
C LEU A 744 -26.13 -8.11 4.79
N ALA A 745 -26.49 -7.67 6.01
CA ALA A 745 -25.55 -7.06 6.94
C ALA A 745 -24.42 -8.03 7.33
N LYS A 746 -24.70 -9.32 7.53
CA LYS A 746 -23.66 -10.34 7.75
C LYS A 746 -22.66 -10.44 6.61
N VAL A 747 -23.09 -10.23 5.37
CA VAL A 747 -22.18 -10.18 4.20
C VAL A 747 -21.28 -8.95 4.29
N ALA A 748 -21.84 -7.77 4.56
CA ALA A 748 -21.03 -6.56 4.75
C ALA A 748 -20.02 -6.70 5.91
N ALA A 749 -20.38 -7.44 6.97
CA ALA A 749 -19.50 -7.74 8.10
C ALA A 749 -18.24 -8.52 7.70
N GLN A 750 -18.35 -9.47 6.76
CA GLN A 750 -17.22 -10.26 6.26
C GLN A 750 -16.15 -9.38 5.59
N HIS A 751 -16.54 -8.19 5.12
CA HIS A 751 -15.68 -7.21 4.48
C HIS A 751 -15.34 -6.02 5.39
N GLY A 752 -15.64 -6.13 6.69
CA GLY A 752 -15.36 -5.10 7.69
C GLY A 752 -16.23 -3.84 7.55
N GLY A 753 -17.40 -3.92 6.91
CA GLY A 753 -18.27 -2.77 6.65
C GLY A 753 -18.95 -2.15 7.87
N ILE A 754 -19.95 -1.32 7.61
CA ILE A 754 -20.82 -0.66 8.60
C ILE A 754 -22.30 -0.86 8.19
N TYR A 755 -23.21 -0.88 9.15
CA TYR A 755 -24.64 -0.80 8.87
C TYR A 755 -25.15 0.63 9.08
N GLY A 756 -25.50 1.32 7.98
CA GLY A 756 -26.14 2.63 7.99
C GLY A 756 -27.66 2.52 7.89
N THR A 757 -28.44 3.39 8.55
CA THR A 757 -29.90 3.31 8.44
C THR A 757 -30.60 4.65 8.56
N HIS A 758 -31.36 4.99 7.52
CA HIS A 758 -32.62 5.68 7.67
C HIS A 758 -33.65 4.64 8.10
N MET A 759 -33.94 4.68 9.40
CA MET A 759 -34.72 3.68 10.09
C MET A 759 -36.17 3.61 9.63
N ARG A 760 -36.88 2.54 10.03
CA ARG A 760 -38.23 2.23 9.54
C ARG A 760 -39.29 3.25 9.92
N SER A 761 -39.11 3.91 11.04
CA SER A 761 -39.99 4.97 11.52
C SER A 761 -39.19 5.95 12.35
N GLU A 762 -39.49 7.23 12.18
CA GLU A 762 -38.95 8.33 12.97
C GLU A 762 -40.04 8.98 13.83
N GLY A 763 -41.30 8.55 13.66
CA GLY A 763 -42.47 9.01 14.41
C GLY A 763 -43.01 7.90 15.32
N GLN A 764 -44.20 7.40 15.02
CA GLN A 764 -44.97 6.59 15.98
C GLN A 764 -44.29 5.31 16.46
N SER A 765 -43.43 4.72 15.63
CA SER A 765 -42.72 3.46 15.93
C SER A 765 -41.21 3.65 16.08
N GLU A 766 -40.74 4.88 16.40
CA GLU A 766 -39.31 5.22 16.56
C GLU A 766 -38.56 4.27 17.52
N VAL A 767 -39.18 3.87 18.62
CA VAL A 767 -38.57 2.97 19.62
C VAL A 767 -38.29 1.59 19.00
N ALA A 768 -39.27 1.04 18.27
CA ALA A 768 -39.13 -0.26 17.61
C ALA A 768 -38.12 -0.19 16.46
N ALA A 769 -38.05 0.94 15.75
CA ALA A 769 -37.10 1.16 14.67
C ALA A 769 -35.64 1.23 15.19
N ILE A 770 -35.41 1.89 16.33
CA ILE A 770 -34.11 1.87 17.00
C ILE A 770 -33.76 0.46 17.48
N GLU A 771 -34.69 -0.26 18.09
CA GLU A 771 -34.48 -1.66 18.50
C GLU A 771 -34.14 -2.56 17.30
N GLU A 772 -34.79 -2.36 16.16
CA GLU A 772 -34.50 -3.05 14.89
C GLU A 772 -33.05 -2.76 14.43
N ALA A 773 -32.65 -1.49 14.36
CA ALA A 773 -31.29 -1.13 13.96
C ALA A 773 -30.23 -1.72 14.89
N LEU A 774 -30.47 -1.66 16.20
CA LEU A 774 -29.59 -2.25 17.20
C LEU A 774 -29.55 -3.78 17.10
N ARG A 775 -30.67 -4.44 16.79
CA ARG A 775 -30.74 -5.90 16.56
C ARG A 775 -29.91 -6.29 15.34
N ILE A 776 -30.05 -5.58 14.22
CA ILE A 776 -29.29 -5.84 13.00
C ILE A 776 -27.79 -5.74 13.29
N GLY A 777 -27.33 -4.66 13.93
CA GLY A 777 -25.92 -4.49 14.30
C GLY A 777 -25.38 -5.61 15.19
N ARG A 778 -26.15 -6.05 16.20
CA ARG A 778 -25.74 -7.15 17.08
C ARG A 778 -25.63 -8.50 16.37
N GLU A 779 -26.65 -8.86 15.59
CA GLU A 779 -26.71 -10.18 14.93
C GLU A 779 -25.78 -10.28 13.71
N ALA A 780 -25.45 -9.16 13.07
CA ALA A 780 -24.47 -9.10 11.99
C ALA A 780 -23.04 -8.81 12.47
N HIS A 781 -22.85 -8.45 13.74
CA HIS A 781 -21.57 -7.98 14.29
C HIS A 781 -21.00 -6.75 13.56
N LEU A 782 -21.87 -5.78 13.24
CA LEU A 782 -21.52 -4.54 12.56
C LEU A 782 -21.69 -3.32 13.47
N PRO A 783 -20.84 -2.29 13.32
CA PRO A 783 -21.15 -0.96 13.81
C PRO A 783 -22.46 -0.43 13.17
N VAL A 784 -23.25 0.34 13.92
CA VAL A 784 -24.54 0.92 13.46
C VAL A 784 -24.48 2.45 13.38
N GLU A 785 -24.79 3.04 12.22
CA GLU A 785 -24.88 4.49 12.02
C GLU A 785 -26.33 4.85 11.73
N ILE A 786 -26.97 5.57 12.64
CA ILE A 786 -28.33 6.04 12.46
C ILE A 786 -28.28 7.38 11.71
N PHE A 787 -28.78 7.37 10.49
CA PHE A 787 -28.81 8.54 9.63
C PHE A 787 -29.85 9.54 10.13
N HIS A 788 -29.47 10.82 10.04
CA HIS A 788 -30.28 12.01 10.33
C HIS A 788 -31.28 11.85 11.50
N LEU A 789 -30.80 11.29 12.61
CA LEU A 789 -31.60 10.94 13.79
C LEU A 789 -32.56 12.06 14.18
N LYS A 790 -33.85 11.75 14.27
CA LYS A 790 -34.88 12.73 14.67
C LYS A 790 -36.08 12.07 15.34
N VAL A 791 -36.90 12.91 15.94
CA VAL A 791 -38.24 12.60 16.43
C VAL A 791 -39.22 13.37 15.54
N SER A 792 -39.94 12.64 14.71
CA SER A 792 -40.98 13.16 13.82
C SER A 792 -42.27 13.35 14.61
N GLY A 793 -43.01 14.42 14.30
CA GLY A 793 -44.40 14.72 14.66
C GLY A 793 -44.70 15.24 16.08
N LYS A 794 -45.62 16.21 16.14
CA LYS A 794 -45.95 17.02 17.32
C LYS A 794 -46.39 16.23 18.56
N SER A 795 -47.00 15.08 18.38
CA SER A 795 -47.44 14.21 19.48
C SER A 795 -46.27 13.58 20.26
N ARG A 796 -45.06 13.61 19.69
CA ARG A 796 -43.86 12.92 20.21
C ARG A 796 -42.73 13.86 20.58
N TRP A 797 -42.78 15.12 20.15
CA TRP A 797 -41.80 16.14 20.53
C TRP A 797 -41.51 16.14 22.03
N GLY A 798 -40.23 16.22 22.38
CA GLY A 798 -39.69 16.03 23.72
C GLY A 798 -39.23 14.59 24.02
N SER A 799 -39.37 13.64 23.08
CA SER A 799 -38.95 12.24 23.27
C SER A 799 -37.47 11.98 22.94
N MET A 800 -36.74 12.92 22.33
CA MET A 800 -35.33 12.72 21.97
C MET A 800 -34.45 12.26 23.16
N PRO A 801 -34.63 12.76 24.40
CA PRO A 801 -33.90 12.22 25.55
C PRO A 801 -34.07 10.72 25.77
N LYS A 802 -35.26 10.17 25.49
CA LYS A 802 -35.53 8.73 25.57
C LYS A 802 -34.78 7.97 24.49
N ILE A 803 -34.81 8.47 23.25
CA ILE A 803 -34.12 7.86 22.10
C ILE A 803 -32.60 7.86 22.31
N VAL A 804 -32.04 8.99 22.74
CA VAL A 804 -30.62 9.11 23.12
C VAL A 804 -30.26 8.15 24.25
N ALA A 805 -31.11 8.01 25.28
CA ALA A 805 -30.86 7.08 26.38
C ALA A 805 -30.82 5.62 25.91
N MET A 806 -31.67 5.23 24.95
CA MET A 806 -31.65 3.90 24.36
C MET A 806 -30.34 3.62 23.61
N ILE A 807 -29.90 4.56 22.76
CA ILE A 807 -28.64 4.45 22.02
C ILE A 807 -27.45 4.41 22.99
N GLN A 808 -27.43 5.30 23.99
CA GLN A 808 -26.37 5.34 25.00
C GLN A 808 -26.32 4.03 25.80
N ALA A 809 -27.46 3.46 26.19
CA ALA A 809 -27.49 2.18 26.90
C ALA A 809 -26.96 1.01 26.05
N ALA A 810 -27.12 1.04 24.73
CA ALA A 810 -26.50 0.06 23.83
C ALA A 810 -24.97 0.25 23.76
N ARG A 811 -24.51 1.50 23.67
CA ARG A 811 -23.09 1.86 23.71
C ARG A 811 -22.42 1.45 25.01
N ASP A 812 -23.06 1.70 26.15
CA ASP A 812 -22.56 1.33 27.49
C ASP A 812 -22.45 -0.21 27.66
N LYS A 813 -23.22 -0.98 26.88
CA LYS A 813 -23.13 -2.44 26.82
C LYS A 813 -22.09 -2.95 25.80
N GLY A 814 -21.33 -2.05 25.17
CA GLY A 814 -20.25 -2.38 24.23
C GLY A 814 -20.68 -2.47 22.76
N GLN A 815 -21.92 -2.12 22.40
CA GLN A 815 -22.31 -2.05 20.99
C GLN A 815 -21.81 -0.75 20.34
N ASP A 816 -21.16 -0.84 19.19
CA ASP A 816 -20.70 0.36 18.45
C ASP A 816 -21.85 0.99 17.64
N VAL A 817 -22.46 2.04 18.20
CA VAL A 817 -23.62 2.73 17.61
C VAL A 817 -23.39 4.23 17.59
N SER A 818 -23.55 4.87 16.45
CA SER A 818 -23.37 6.30 16.24
C SER A 818 -24.56 6.86 15.45
N ALA A 819 -24.62 8.18 15.29
CA ALA A 819 -25.64 8.84 14.49
C ALA A 819 -25.10 10.11 13.83
N ASN A 820 -25.85 10.63 12.86
CA ASN A 820 -25.67 11.98 12.33
C ASN A 820 -27.00 12.75 12.31
N MET A 821 -26.93 14.07 12.22
CA MET A 821 -28.08 14.97 12.16
C MET A 821 -27.78 16.19 11.28
N TYR A 822 -28.80 16.73 10.62
CA TYR A 822 -28.76 18.08 10.04
C TYR A 822 -29.44 19.09 10.99
N PRO A 823 -28.99 20.34 11.06
CA PRO A 823 -29.44 21.32 12.06
C PRO A 823 -30.73 22.08 11.65
N TYR A 824 -31.75 21.36 11.19
CA TYR A 824 -33.04 21.90 10.75
C TYR A 824 -34.21 21.09 11.29
N VAL A 825 -35.35 21.76 11.48
CA VAL A 825 -36.59 21.15 12.00
C VAL A 825 -37.47 20.53 10.90
N ALA A 826 -37.09 20.70 9.64
CA ALA A 826 -37.77 20.10 8.51
C ALA A 826 -36.90 19.02 7.86
N GLY A 827 -37.51 17.94 7.41
CA GLY A 827 -36.91 16.98 6.49
C GLY A 827 -37.28 17.32 5.04
N GLY A 828 -36.56 16.73 4.08
CA GLY A 828 -36.85 16.85 2.65
C GLY A 828 -36.88 15.50 1.96
N THR A 829 -37.92 15.21 1.17
CA THR A 829 -38.06 13.99 0.36
C THR A 829 -39.13 14.20 -0.72
N ALA A 830 -39.50 13.17 -1.49
CA ALA A 830 -40.58 13.26 -2.48
C ALA A 830 -41.94 13.57 -1.82
N LEU A 831 -42.81 14.32 -2.50
CA LEU A 831 -44.20 14.55 -2.09
C LEU A 831 -44.99 13.23 -2.07
N ALA A 832 -44.66 12.30 -2.98
CA ALA A 832 -45.25 10.98 -3.03
C ALA A 832 -44.95 10.13 -1.78
N SER A 833 -43.89 10.44 -1.03
CA SER A 833 -43.55 9.77 0.24
C SER A 833 -44.57 10.03 1.37
N SER A 834 -45.49 10.99 1.19
CA SER A 834 -46.64 11.18 2.09
C SER A 834 -47.71 10.09 1.96
N LEU A 835 -47.67 9.29 0.89
CA LEU A 835 -48.69 8.29 0.59
C LEU A 835 -48.38 6.97 1.33
N PRO A 836 -49.40 6.18 1.68
CA PRO A 836 -49.19 4.84 2.23
C PRO A 836 -48.28 3.99 1.32
N PRO A 837 -47.29 3.25 1.86
CA PRO A 837 -46.28 2.54 1.06
C PRO A 837 -46.86 1.60 -0.01
N TRP A 838 -47.98 0.94 0.27
CA TRP A 838 -48.66 0.02 -0.66
C TRP A 838 -49.08 0.70 -1.97
N VAL A 839 -49.23 2.03 -1.98
CA VAL A 839 -49.55 2.79 -3.20
C VAL A 839 -48.41 2.70 -4.21
N ALA A 840 -47.16 2.55 -3.76
CA ALA A 840 -45.98 2.41 -4.61
C ALA A 840 -45.61 0.97 -4.98
N GLU A 841 -46.35 -0.05 -4.53
CA GLU A 841 -46.08 -1.45 -4.87
C GLU A 841 -46.10 -1.66 -6.40
N GLY A 842 -45.03 -2.20 -6.98
CA GLY A 842 -44.88 -2.33 -8.42
C GLY A 842 -44.44 -1.04 -9.13
N GLY A 843 -43.94 -0.05 -8.38
CA GLY A 843 -43.20 1.11 -8.90
C GLY A 843 -44.07 2.31 -9.26
N THR A 844 -43.39 3.36 -9.74
CA THR A 844 -43.99 4.68 -10.00
C THR A 844 -45.19 4.63 -10.94
N ASN A 845 -45.15 3.81 -12.00
CA ASN A 845 -46.27 3.68 -12.93
C ASN A 845 -47.53 3.12 -12.27
N LYS A 846 -47.39 2.18 -11.33
CA LYS A 846 -48.52 1.63 -10.58
C LYS A 846 -49.06 2.64 -9.57
N LEU A 847 -48.17 3.41 -8.91
CA LEU A 847 -48.56 4.53 -8.07
C LEU A 847 -49.44 5.52 -8.82
N LEU A 848 -49.00 5.96 -10.01
CA LEU A 848 -49.76 6.91 -10.82
C LEU A 848 -51.11 6.32 -11.27
N ALA A 849 -51.14 5.06 -11.68
CA ALA A 849 -52.39 4.38 -12.04
C ALA A 849 -53.36 4.28 -10.86
N ARG A 850 -52.87 3.92 -9.66
CA ARG A 850 -53.67 3.86 -8.43
C ARG A 850 -54.25 5.22 -8.05
N LEU A 851 -53.48 6.30 -8.21
CA LEU A 851 -53.94 7.66 -7.94
C LEU A 851 -54.99 8.17 -8.94
N GLN A 852 -55.18 7.53 -10.10
CA GLN A 852 -56.28 7.88 -11.02
C GLN A 852 -57.63 7.31 -10.55
N ASP A 853 -57.64 6.31 -9.67
CA ASP A 853 -58.86 5.68 -9.17
C ASP A 853 -59.42 6.44 -7.94
N HIS A 854 -60.67 6.91 -8.05
CA HIS A 854 -61.35 7.66 -6.99
C HIS A 854 -61.62 6.85 -5.71
N THR A 855 -61.87 5.55 -5.84
CA THR A 855 -62.07 4.64 -4.69
C THR A 855 -60.76 4.46 -3.94
N ILE A 856 -59.66 4.29 -4.67
CA ILE A 856 -58.32 4.21 -4.09
C ILE A 856 -57.95 5.52 -3.40
N ARG A 857 -58.16 6.69 -4.04
CA ARG A 857 -57.95 8.00 -3.40
C ARG A 857 -58.73 8.13 -2.09
N THR A 858 -59.97 7.64 -2.05
CA THR A 858 -60.79 7.69 -0.83
C THR A 858 -60.18 6.85 0.29
N LYS A 859 -59.71 5.64 -0.01
CA LYS A 859 -58.97 4.79 0.95
C LYS A 859 -57.69 5.48 1.45
N ILE A 860 -56.90 6.05 0.53
CA ILE A 860 -55.67 6.78 0.88
C ILE A 860 -55.99 7.96 1.81
N LYS A 861 -57.05 8.74 1.54
CA LYS A 861 -57.45 9.85 2.42
C LYS A 861 -57.81 9.39 3.84
N GLN A 862 -58.48 8.25 3.97
CA GLN A 862 -58.83 7.69 5.27
C GLN A 862 -57.59 7.27 6.06
N GLU A 863 -56.63 6.64 5.38
CA GLU A 863 -55.35 6.27 6.01
C GLU A 863 -54.54 7.53 6.37
N MET A 864 -54.41 8.52 5.48
CA MET A 864 -53.64 9.73 5.76
C MET A 864 -54.21 10.64 6.86
N ALA A 865 -55.45 10.39 7.34
CA ALA A 865 -56.12 11.22 8.33
C ALA A 865 -55.57 11.11 9.76
N GLY A 866 -54.75 10.09 10.04
CA GLY A 866 -54.23 9.81 11.38
C GLY A 866 -52.84 9.21 11.38
N ASP A 867 -52.34 8.98 12.59
CA ASP A 867 -51.04 8.37 12.85
C ASP A 867 -51.08 6.83 12.68
N HIS A 868 -49.95 6.21 12.34
CA HIS A 868 -49.88 4.77 12.04
C HIS A 868 -48.68 4.08 12.67
N PRO A 869 -48.84 2.87 13.24
CA PRO A 869 -47.72 2.11 13.79
C PRO A 869 -46.88 1.40 12.72
N ASN A 870 -47.40 1.22 11.51
CA ASN A 870 -46.81 0.35 10.49
C ASN A 870 -46.11 1.10 9.34
N TRP A 871 -46.31 2.41 9.21
CA TRP A 871 -45.66 3.25 8.21
C TRP A 871 -45.67 4.71 8.67
N GLU A 872 -44.76 5.52 8.14
CA GLU A 872 -44.60 6.92 8.56
C GLU A 872 -45.51 7.86 7.75
N ASN A 873 -46.42 8.56 8.43
CA ASN A 873 -47.34 9.48 7.78
C ASN A 873 -46.81 10.93 7.85
N LEU A 874 -45.88 11.26 6.94
CA LEU A 874 -45.23 12.58 6.88
C LEU A 874 -46.21 13.76 6.76
N TYR A 875 -47.35 13.56 6.09
CA TYR A 875 -48.41 14.57 5.99
C TYR A 875 -49.03 14.87 7.35
N PHE A 876 -49.35 13.82 8.12
CA PHE A 876 -49.91 13.95 9.46
C PHE A 876 -48.88 14.53 10.44
N ASP A 877 -47.65 14.01 10.43
CA ASP A 877 -46.58 14.43 11.36
C ASP A 877 -46.17 15.89 11.16
N SER A 878 -46.29 16.40 9.94
CA SER A 878 -46.07 17.83 9.64
C SER A 878 -47.22 18.73 10.14
N GLY A 879 -48.28 18.17 10.72
CA GLY A 879 -49.48 18.91 11.11
C GLY A 879 -50.43 19.20 9.94
N GLY A 880 -50.42 18.36 8.92
CA GLY A 880 -51.30 18.45 7.76
C GLY A 880 -50.81 19.42 6.68
N PRO A 881 -51.72 20.01 5.88
CA PRO A 881 -51.37 20.64 4.61
C PRO A 881 -50.56 21.93 4.74
N SER A 882 -50.51 22.53 5.93
CA SER A 882 -49.74 23.76 6.19
C SER A 882 -48.27 23.47 6.51
N GLY A 883 -47.94 22.24 6.92
CA GLY A 883 -46.56 21.83 7.23
C GLY A 883 -45.87 21.06 6.11
N VAL A 884 -46.52 20.94 4.94
CA VAL A 884 -45.93 20.33 3.74
C VAL A 884 -45.72 21.42 2.70
N LEU A 885 -44.47 21.79 2.45
CA LEU A 885 -44.06 22.80 1.48
C LEU A 885 -43.48 22.11 0.25
N VAL A 886 -43.99 22.44 -0.94
CA VAL A 886 -43.58 21.79 -2.20
C VAL A 886 -42.30 22.42 -2.75
N SER A 887 -41.36 21.59 -3.17
CA SER A 887 -40.07 21.98 -3.75
C SER A 887 -39.73 21.17 -5.00
N GLY A 888 -38.90 21.68 -5.91
CA GLY A 888 -38.25 20.81 -6.93
C GLY A 888 -39.20 20.26 -7.98
N ILE A 889 -40.25 21.01 -8.34
CA ILE A 889 -41.22 20.58 -9.35
C ILE A 889 -40.54 20.47 -10.72
N VAL A 890 -40.71 19.37 -11.45
CA VAL A 890 -40.10 19.21 -12.79
C VAL A 890 -41.00 19.77 -13.90
N ASN A 891 -42.32 19.61 -13.75
CA ASN A 891 -43.31 20.07 -14.72
C ASN A 891 -43.40 21.61 -14.77
N PRO A 892 -43.08 22.24 -15.91
CA PRO A 892 -43.08 23.70 -16.06
C PRO A 892 -44.43 24.36 -15.72
N ASP A 893 -45.55 23.70 -16.01
CA ASP A 893 -46.90 24.24 -15.77
C ASP A 893 -47.24 24.36 -14.27
N LEU A 894 -46.55 23.55 -13.46
CA LEU A 894 -46.71 23.49 -12.01
C LEU A 894 -45.70 24.33 -11.25
N LYS A 895 -44.61 24.81 -11.89
CA LYS A 895 -43.55 25.62 -11.23
C LYS A 895 -44.05 26.84 -10.45
N LYS A 896 -45.21 27.40 -10.79
CA LYS A 896 -45.87 28.46 -9.99
C LYS A 896 -46.27 28.05 -8.56
N PHE A 897 -46.22 26.76 -8.24
CA PHE A 897 -46.52 26.19 -6.93
C PHE A 897 -45.27 25.84 -6.13
N ASP A 898 -44.09 26.02 -6.70
CA ASP A 898 -42.81 25.84 -6.01
C ASP A 898 -42.71 26.83 -4.84
N GLY A 899 -42.20 26.38 -3.69
CA GLY A 899 -42.16 27.17 -2.46
C GLY A 899 -43.51 27.38 -1.77
N LYS A 900 -44.61 26.77 -2.25
CA LYS A 900 -45.94 26.87 -1.62
C LYS A 900 -46.30 25.65 -0.80
N THR A 901 -47.05 25.87 0.27
CA THR A 901 -47.61 24.76 1.05
C THR A 901 -48.79 24.11 0.33
N ILE A 902 -49.06 22.84 0.63
CA ILE A 902 -50.25 22.13 0.11
C ILE A 902 -51.53 22.90 0.47
N ALA A 903 -51.60 23.57 1.62
CA ALA A 903 -52.72 24.43 1.99
C ALA A 903 -52.90 25.61 1.03
N GLN A 904 -51.81 26.31 0.67
CA GLN A 904 -51.84 27.42 -0.29
C GLN A 904 -52.20 26.95 -1.70
N ILE A 905 -51.66 25.80 -2.13
CA ILE A 905 -51.96 25.20 -3.44
C ILE A 905 -53.44 24.81 -3.52
N ALA A 906 -53.95 24.14 -2.49
CA ALA A 906 -55.35 23.75 -2.39
C ALA A 906 -56.31 24.94 -2.43
N ALA A 907 -55.97 26.02 -1.71
CA ALA A 907 -56.73 27.27 -1.74
C ALA A 907 -56.72 27.90 -3.14
N ALA A 908 -55.54 27.98 -3.79
CA ALA A 908 -55.41 28.52 -5.14
C ALA A 908 -56.19 27.72 -6.19
N GLN A 909 -56.24 26.39 -6.02
CA GLN A 909 -56.97 25.48 -6.91
C GLN A 909 -58.43 25.25 -6.49
N LYS A 910 -58.88 25.85 -5.38
CA LYS A 910 -60.24 25.71 -4.81
C LYS A 910 -60.69 24.26 -4.62
N LYS A 911 -59.80 23.40 -4.10
CA LYS A 911 -60.07 21.97 -3.88
C LYS A 911 -59.59 21.51 -2.51
N PRO A 912 -60.02 20.33 -2.02
CA PRO A 912 -59.52 19.77 -0.77
C PRO A 912 -58.00 19.54 -0.81
N PRO A 913 -57.28 19.71 0.32
CA PRO A 913 -55.82 19.63 0.32
C PRO A 913 -55.22 18.30 -0.17
N LEU A 914 -55.80 17.16 0.23
CA LEU A 914 -55.32 15.85 -0.24
C LEU A 914 -55.59 15.63 -1.73
N ASP A 915 -56.66 16.20 -2.30
CA ASP A 915 -56.88 16.15 -3.75
C ASP A 915 -55.85 17.00 -4.50
N ALA A 916 -55.49 18.18 -3.97
CA ALA A 916 -54.40 18.99 -4.52
C ALA A 916 -53.06 18.25 -4.48
N LEU A 917 -52.76 17.56 -3.38
CA LEU A 917 -51.57 16.73 -3.25
C LEU A 917 -51.55 15.61 -4.31
N PHE A 918 -52.64 14.84 -4.44
CA PHE A 918 -52.71 13.76 -5.43
C PHE A 918 -52.59 14.25 -6.87
N ASP A 919 -53.23 15.39 -7.17
CA ASP A 919 -53.16 15.97 -8.50
C ASP A 919 -51.76 16.49 -8.83
N MET A 920 -51.03 17.04 -7.86
CA MET A 920 -49.62 17.40 -8.02
C MET A 920 -48.76 16.17 -8.31
N VAL A 921 -48.88 15.12 -7.48
CA VAL A 921 -48.14 13.86 -7.67
C VAL A 921 -48.44 13.26 -9.05
N LEU A 922 -49.69 13.25 -9.50
CA LEU A 922 -50.04 12.75 -10.83
C LEU A 922 -49.46 13.61 -11.96
N ALA A 923 -49.66 14.93 -11.88
CA ALA A 923 -49.32 15.84 -12.96
C ALA A 923 -47.80 16.02 -13.13
N ASP A 924 -47.03 15.85 -12.05
CA ASP A 924 -45.57 15.89 -12.06
C ASP A 924 -44.93 14.49 -12.12
N LYS A 925 -45.75 13.44 -12.34
CA LYS A 925 -45.31 12.04 -12.44
C LYS A 925 -44.48 11.58 -11.24
N ALA A 926 -44.91 11.98 -10.04
CA ALA A 926 -44.29 11.69 -8.75
C ALA A 926 -42.88 12.27 -8.52
N GLN A 927 -42.44 13.23 -9.34
CA GLN A 927 -41.12 13.86 -9.21
C GLN A 927 -41.11 15.09 -8.29
N THR A 928 -42.27 15.58 -7.87
CA THR A 928 -42.38 16.72 -6.96
C THR A 928 -41.70 16.40 -5.62
N GLY A 929 -40.75 17.22 -5.19
CA GLY A 929 -40.18 17.20 -3.85
C GLY A 929 -41.05 17.93 -2.82
N ALA A 930 -40.77 17.71 -1.54
CA ALA A 930 -41.43 18.39 -0.44
C ALA A 930 -40.55 18.49 0.81
N LEU A 931 -40.75 19.59 1.54
CA LEU A 931 -40.23 19.85 2.87
C LEU A 931 -41.33 19.57 3.90
N TYR A 932 -40.97 18.84 4.95
CA TYR A 932 -41.89 18.38 5.99
C TYR A 932 -41.45 18.94 7.35
N PHE A 933 -42.24 19.83 7.94
CA PHE A 933 -41.93 20.45 9.24
C PHE A 933 -42.30 19.53 10.40
N ILE A 934 -41.43 18.55 10.66
CA ILE A 934 -41.72 17.38 11.50
C ILE A 934 -40.99 17.34 12.85
N ALA A 935 -39.91 18.10 13.04
CA ALA A 935 -39.09 18.04 14.25
C ALA A 935 -39.24 19.27 15.16
N ASP A 936 -38.86 19.12 16.43
CA ASP A 936 -38.79 20.20 17.42
C ASP A 936 -37.36 20.70 17.64
N GLU A 937 -37.22 22.01 17.87
CA GLU A 937 -35.93 22.67 18.08
C GLU A 937 -35.22 22.16 19.35
N ASN A 938 -35.94 21.85 20.44
CA ASN A 938 -35.30 21.37 21.67
C ASN A 938 -34.79 19.95 21.53
N ASP A 939 -35.55 19.09 20.85
CA ASP A 939 -35.11 17.73 20.51
C ASP A 939 -33.87 17.77 19.61
N LEU A 940 -33.89 18.64 18.59
CA LEU A 940 -32.75 18.86 17.71
C LEU A 940 -31.50 19.28 18.49
N ARG A 941 -31.61 20.28 19.37
CA ARG A 941 -30.51 20.70 20.27
C ARG A 941 -30.04 19.54 21.16
N TYR A 942 -30.96 18.71 21.66
CA TYR A 942 -30.64 17.59 22.51
C TYR A 942 -29.87 16.49 21.78
N GLY A 943 -30.22 16.18 20.53
CA GLY A 943 -29.51 15.22 19.70
C GLY A 943 -28.14 15.73 19.25
N LEU A 944 -28.07 16.99 18.78
CA LEU A 944 -26.83 17.61 18.30
C LEU A 944 -25.73 17.70 19.36
N LYS A 945 -26.09 17.84 20.66
CA LYS A 945 -25.09 17.94 21.74
C LYS A 945 -24.43 16.59 22.09
N GLN A 946 -25.00 15.46 21.69
CA GLN A 946 -24.49 14.15 22.12
C GLN A 946 -23.12 13.88 21.51
N PRO A 947 -22.11 13.41 22.25
CA PRO A 947 -20.72 13.34 21.77
C PRO A 947 -20.53 12.41 20.56
N TRP A 948 -21.41 11.43 20.38
CA TRP A 948 -21.39 10.46 19.27
C TRP A 948 -22.25 10.85 18.06
N THR A 949 -22.92 12.02 18.08
CA THR A 949 -23.67 12.53 16.92
C THR A 949 -22.77 13.38 16.01
N SER A 950 -22.57 12.99 14.75
CA SER A 950 -21.90 13.79 13.72
C SER A 950 -22.91 14.64 12.92
N LEU A 951 -22.43 15.38 11.92
CA LEU A 951 -23.27 16.26 11.10
C LEU A 951 -23.41 15.73 9.67
N CYS A 952 -24.56 15.98 9.07
CA CYS A 952 -24.83 15.72 7.66
C CYS A 952 -25.66 16.86 7.04
N LEU A 953 -25.78 16.84 5.72
CA LEU A 953 -26.70 17.72 4.99
C LEU A 953 -27.97 17.00 4.57
N ASP A 954 -27.88 15.71 4.25
CA ASP A 954 -28.94 14.95 3.58
C ASP A 954 -29.43 15.68 2.31
N ALA A 955 -28.50 16.21 1.52
CA ALA A 955 -28.82 16.94 0.29
C ALA A 955 -27.75 16.71 -0.76
N SER A 956 -28.13 16.81 -2.02
CA SER A 956 -27.20 16.85 -3.14
C SER A 956 -26.37 18.11 -3.15
N GLU A 957 -25.22 18.03 -3.81
CA GLU A 957 -24.46 19.19 -4.23
C GLU A 957 -25.23 20.01 -5.27
N LEU A 958 -25.18 21.34 -5.11
CA LEU A 958 -25.90 22.28 -5.95
C LEU A 958 -25.00 23.46 -6.31
N SER A 959 -25.24 24.02 -7.49
CA SER A 959 -24.73 25.33 -7.89
C SER A 959 -25.88 26.34 -7.93
N LEU A 960 -25.55 27.64 -7.98
CA LEU A 960 -26.55 28.72 -8.05
C LEU A 960 -27.17 28.90 -9.46
N ASP A 961 -26.73 28.09 -10.41
CA ASP A 961 -27.17 28.02 -11.79
C ASP A 961 -26.87 26.63 -12.35
N GLY A 962 -27.18 26.39 -13.63
CA GLY A 962 -26.91 25.12 -14.29
C GLY A 962 -28.07 24.12 -14.21
N PRO A 963 -27.86 22.89 -14.71
CA PRO A 963 -28.94 21.92 -14.91
C PRO A 963 -29.60 21.45 -13.61
N LEU A 964 -28.85 21.39 -12.51
CA LEU A 964 -29.35 20.94 -11.19
C LEU A 964 -29.88 22.07 -10.31
N PHE A 965 -29.82 23.33 -10.75
CA PHE A 965 -30.23 24.46 -9.93
C PHE A 965 -31.73 24.43 -9.60
N GLU A 966 -32.05 24.41 -8.30
CA GLU A 966 -33.41 24.45 -7.79
C GLU A 966 -33.59 25.63 -6.80
N PRO A 967 -34.29 26.72 -7.20
CA PRO A 967 -34.46 27.92 -6.39
C PRO A 967 -35.22 27.71 -5.07
N HIS A 968 -35.97 26.60 -4.94
CA HIS A 968 -36.76 26.27 -3.75
C HIS A 968 -36.30 24.98 -3.05
N SER A 969 -35.03 24.63 -3.18
CA SER A 969 -34.42 23.49 -2.47
C SER A 969 -34.48 23.64 -0.93
N HIS A 970 -34.17 22.59 -0.18
CA HIS A 970 -34.07 22.72 1.29
C HIS A 970 -32.84 23.59 1.65
N PRO A 971 -32.93 24.56 2.58
CA PRO A 971 -31.78 25.37 3.00
C PRO A 971 -30.58 24.58 3.56
N ARG A 972 -30.75 23.30 3.91
CA ARG A 972 -29.68 22.43 4.40
C ARG A 972 -28.61 22.20 3.34
N ALA A 973 -28.97 22.28 2.06
CA ALA A 973 -28.03 22.17 0.95
C ALA A 973 -26.95 23.27 0.97
N PHE A 974 -27.25 24.46 1.51
CA PHE A 974 -26.35 25.62 1.48
C PHE A 974 -25.91 26.11 2.87
N GLY A 975 -26.52 25.63 3.96
CA GLY A 975 -26.35 26.23 5.29
C GLY A 975 -26.11 25.30 6.46
N ALA A 976 -26.15 23.97 6.33
CA ALA A 976 -26.05 23.06 7.49
C ALA A 976 -24.79 23.27 8.35
N MET A 977 -23.58 23.22 7.77
CA MET A 977 -22.35 23.35 8.59
C MET A 977 -22.23 24.76 9.21
N PRO A 978 -22.43 25.85 8.45
CA PRO A 978 -22.36 27.21 9.00
C PRO A 978 -23.49 27.52 10.00
N ARG A 979 -24.67 26.92 9.84
CA ARG A 979 -25.75 26.99 10.84
C ARG A 979 -25.36 26.33 12.15
N PHE A 980 -24.78 25.13 12.10
CA PHE A 980 -24.33 24.44 13.30
C PHE A 980 -23.27 25.27 14.05
N VAL A 981 -22.26 25.76 13.34
CA VAL A 981 -21.17 26.55 13.96
C VAL A 981 -21.65 27.94 14.41
N GLY A 982 -22.40 28.65 13.57
CA GLY A 982 -22.87 30.01 13.86
C GLY A 982 -24.02 30.03 14.88
N HIS A 983 -25.14 29.40 14.54
CA HIS A 983 -26.35 29.47 15.36
C HIS A 983 -26.25 28.63 16.64
N TYR A 984 -25.84 27.36 16.54
CA TYR A 984 -25.87 26.46 17.70
C TYR A 984 -24.64 26.61 18.60
N VAL A 985 -23.45 26.78 18.03
CA VAL A 985 -22.19 26.79 18.79
C VAL A 985 -21.81 28.21 19.23
N ARG A 986 -21.69 29.17 18.31
CA ARG A 986 -21.31 30.56 18.63
C ARG A 986 -22.41 31.26 19.41
N ASP A 987 -23.63 31.31 18.88
CA ASP A 987 -24.73 32.07 19.48
C ASP A 987 -25.45 31.30 20.59
N GLY A 988 -25.69 30.01 20.36
CA GLY A 988 -26.46 29.15 21.25
C GLY A 988 -25.65 28.47 22.37
N HIS A 989 -24.32 28.57 22.34
CA HIS A 989 -23.38 27.93 23.28
C HIS A 989 -23.68 26.44 23.56
N LEU A 990 -24.13 25.70 22.54
CA LEU A 990 -24.56 24.31 22.70
C LEU A 990 -23.41 23.38 23.16
N LEU A 991 -22.19 23.63 22.67
CA LEU A 991 -20.97 22.93 23.01
C LEU A 991 -19.74 23.79 22.65
N PRO A 992 -18.53 23.49 23.17
CA PRO A 992 -17.30 24.17 22.75
C PRO A 992 -17.02 24.01 21.26
N LEU A 993 -16.45 25.04 20.62
CA LEU A 993 -16.17 25.06 19.19
C LEU A 993 -15.24 23.91 18.76
N GLU A 994 -14.23 23.60 19.56
CA GLU A 994 -13.30 22.50 19.30
C GLU A 994 -14.01 21.14 19.22
N GLN A 995 -15.04 20.93 20.06
CA GLN A 995 -15.88 19.73 20.01
C GLN A 995 -16.81 19.75 18.79
N ALA A 996 -17.35 20.92 18.42
CA ALA A 996 -18.13 21.07 17.20
C ALA A 996 -17.31 20.75 15.94
N ILE A 997 -16.05 21.20 15.87
CA ILE A 997 -15.14 20.85 14.78
C ILE A 997 -14.89 19.35 14.74
N ARG A 998 -14.62 18.69 15.88
CA ARG A 998 -14.49 17.23 15.94
C ARG A 998 -15.72 16.52 15.34
N LYS A 999 -16.93 16.99 15.62
CA LYS A 999 -18.18 16.39 15.11
C LYS A 999 -18.31 16.42 13.59
N MET A 1000 -17.68 17.38 12.94
CA MET A 1000 -17.71 17.55 11.49
C MET A 1000 -16.44 17.03 10.82
N THR A 1001 -15.45 16.50 11.57
CA THR A 1001 -14.13 16.14 11.03
C THR A 1001 -13.68 14.75 11.50
N SER A 1002 -13.01 14.65 12.64
CA SER A 1002 -12.42 13.39 13.10
C SER A 1002 -13.45 12.36 13.57
N LEU A 1003 -14.65 12.78 13.98
CA LEU A 1003 -15.72 11.85 14.37
C LEU A 1003 -16.24 11.06 13.15
N PRO A 1004 -16.71 11.71 12.06
CA PRO A 1004 -17.09 10.98 10.84
C PRO A 1004 -15.90 10.25 10.20
N ALA A 1005 -14.69 10.82 10.20
CA ALA A 1005 -13.51 10.11 9.69
C ALA A 1005 -13.18 8.83 10.48
N GLN A 1006 -13.30 8.87 11.81
CA GLN A 1006 -13.15 7.69 12.66
C GLN A 1006 -14.25 6.67 12.39
N ARG A 1007 -15.49 7.14 12.25
CA ARG A 1007 -16.67 6.30 12.03
C ARG A 1007 -16.54 5.50 10.74
N GLU A 1008 -16.22 6.18 9.64
CA GLU A 1008 -16.08 5.60 8.30
C GLU A 1008 -14.68 5.05 8.02
N ARG A 1009 -13.78 5.09 9.01
CA ARG A 1009 -12.40 4.59 8.92
C ARG A 1009 -11.59 5.24 7.79
N LEU A 1010 -11.81 6.54 7.57
CA LEU A 1010 -11.09 7.35 6.60
C LEU A 1010 -9.64 7.56 7.05
N ARG A 1011 -8.73 6.75 6.52
CA ARG A 1011 -7.30 6.82 6.87
C ARG A 1011 -6.70 8.17 6.46
N ASN A 1012 -5.93 8.76 7.36
CA ASN A 1012 -5.17 10.01 7.14
C ASN A 1012 -6.04 11.22 6.74
N ARG A 1013 -7.31 11.26 7.19
CA ARG A 1013 -8.26 12.39 7.02
C ARG A 1013 -8.93 12.75 8.36
N GLY A 1014 -9.59 13.91 8.40
CA GLY A 1014 -10.37 14.38 9.55
C GLY A 1014 -9.55 14.95 10.72
N LEU A 1015 -8.22 15.01 10.60
CA LEU A 1015 -7.34 15.68 11.56
C LEU A 1015 -6.31 16.54 10.83
N LEU A 1016 -5.92 17.67 11.43
CA LEU A 1016 -4.75 18.42 10.99
C LEU A 1016 -3.52 17.83 11.66
N LYS A 1017 -2.82 16.97 10.92
CA LYS A 1017 -1.62 16.29 11.38
C LYS A 1017 -0.65 16.16 10.21
N GLU A 1018 0.65 16.23 10.47
CA GLU A 1018 1.65 16.01 9.43
C GLU A 1018 1.42 14.67 8.71
N SER A 1019 1.67 14.67 7.40
CA SER A 1019 1.42 13.57 6.46
C SER A 1019 -0.06 13.24 6.22
N TYR A 1020 -1.02 13.88 6.88
CA TYR A 1020 -2.44 13.73 6.54
C TYR A 1020 -2.76 14.46 5.24
N PHE A 1021 -3.83 14.04 4.56
CA PHE A 1021 -4.34 14.80 3.42
C PHE A 1021 -4.66 16.23 3.85
N ALA A 1022 -4.25 17.20 3.03
CA ALA A 1022 -4.55 18.61 3.25
C ALA A 1022 -6.00 18.93 2.82
N ASP A 1023 -6.96 18.31 3.49
CA ASP A 1023 -8.34 18.75 3.51
C ASP A 1023 -8.49 19.76 4.64
N ILE A 1024 -8.65 21.05 4.31
CA ILE A 1024 -8.58 22.14 5.29
C ILE A 1024 -9.72 23.12 5.03
N THR A 1025 -10.41 23.52 6.10
CA THR A 1025 -11.36 24.64 6.06
C THR A 1025 -10.84 25.78 6.92
N ILE A 1026 -10.81 26.97 6.35
CA ILE A 1026 -10.45 28.21 7.05
C ILE A 1026 -11.69 29.10 7.10
N PHE A 1027 -12.10 29.49 8.29
CA PHE A 1027 -13.32 30.28 8.48
C PHE A 1027 -13.18 31.32 9.60
N ASP A 1028 -13.99 32.37 9.50
CA ASP A 1028 -14.13 33.41 10.51
C ASP A 1028 -15.08 32.93 11.63
N PRO A 1029 -14.60 32.64 12.83
CA PRO A 1029 -15.43 32.12 13.91
C PRO A 1029 -16.43 33.15 14.45
N ALA A 1030 -16.20 34.45 14.23
CA ALA A 1030 -17.11 35.50 14.66
C ALA A 1030 -18.27 35.67 13.68
N ASN A 1031 -18.04 35.50 12.39
CA ASN A 1031 -19.02 35.81 11.34
C ASN A 1031 -19.63 34.59 10.63
N ILE A 1032 -19.14 33.36 10.87
CA ILE A 1032 -19.70 32.16 10.23
C ILE A 1032 -21.19 32.01 10.52
N ARG A 1033 -22.01 31.93 9.46
CA ARG A 1033 -23.47 31.78 9.56
C ARG A 1033 -24.08 31.26 8.27
N ASP A 1034 -25.17 30.53 8.39
CA ASP A 1034 -26.08 30.27 7.28
C ASP A 1034 -26.86 31.53 6.90
N LYS A 1035 -27.16 31.65 5.61
CA LYS A 1035 -28.13 32.64 5.10
C LYS A 1035 -29.38 31.98 4.57
N ALA A 1036 -29.22 30.80 3.96
CA ALA A 1036 -30.31 30.02 3.39
C ALA A 1036 -31.46 29.83 4.40
N THR A 1037 -32.64 30.34 4.05
CA THR A 1037 -33.89 30.13 4.79
C THR A 1037 -34.84 29.21 4.02
N TYR A 1038 -35.98 28.85 4.59
CA TYR A 1038 -36.98 28.08 3.85
C TYR A 1038 -37.60 28.88 2.70
N GLU A 1039 -37.65 30.21 2.83
CA GLU A 1039 -38.16 31.15 1.84
C GLU A 1039 -37.11 31.50 0.77
N GLU A 1040 -35.85 31.64 1.16
CA GLU A 1040 -34.72 31.96 0.28
C GLU A 1040 -33.59 30.92 0.46
N PRO A 1041 -33.75 29.68 -0.04
CA PRO A 1041 -32.87 28.56 0.33
C PRO A 1041 -31.54 28.49 -0.42
N THR A 1042 -31.39 29.22 -1.53
CA THR A 1042 -30.20 29.18 -2.39
C THR A 1042 -29.19 30.29 -2.05
N GLN A 1043 -29.18 30.77 -0.81
CA GLN A 1043 -28.22 31.77 -0.36
C GLN A 1043 -26.95 31.11 0.18
N LEU A 1044 -25.78 31.47 -0.38
CA LEU A 1044 -24.49 31.01 0.13
C LEU A 1044 -24.30 31.47 1.58
N SER A 1045 -23.73 30.58 2.38
CA SER A 1045 -23.32 30.89 3.74
C SER A 1045 -22.18 31.92 3.78
N GLU A 1046 -22.03 32.58 4.91
CA GLU A 1046 -20.95 33.54 5.16
C GLU A 1046 -19.93 32.96 6.13
N GLY A 1047 -18.70 33.46 6.06
CA GLY A 1047 -17.64 33.23 7.05
C GLY A 1047 -16.61 32.16 6.67
N VAL A 1048 -16.93 31.18 5.82
CA VAL A 1048 -15.93 30.30 5.20
C VAL A 1048 -15.10 31.13 4.22
N LYS A 1049 -13.76 31.07 4.34
CA LYS A 1049 -12.82 31.89 3.56
C LYS A 1049 -12.03 31.07 2.55
N TYR A 1050 -11.58 29.89 2.95
CA TYR A 1050 -10.77 29.00 2.11
C TYR A 1050 -11.14 27.55 2.37
N VAL A 1051 -11.24 26.75 1.31
CA VAL A 1051 -11.40 25.30 1.41
C VAL A 1051 -10.37 24.63 0.52
N PHE A 1052 -9.59 23.75 1.13
CA PHE A 1052 -8.63 22.90 0.46
C PHE A 1052 -9.14 21.46 0.43
N VAL A 1053 -9.02 20.80 -0.72
CA VAL A 1053 -9.26 19.36 -0.87
C VAL A 1053 -7.98 18.75 -1.40
N ASN A 1054 -7.42 17.76 -0.68
CA ASN A 1054 -6.15 17.13 -1.05
C ASN A 1054 -5.07 18.16 -1.44
N GLY A 1055 -4.92 19.22 -0.63
CA GLY A 1055 -3.91 20.27 -0.80
C GLY A 1055 -4.17 21.30 -1.89
N GLN A 1056 -5.22 21.15 -2.70
CA GLN A 1056 -5.60 22.13 -3.72
C GLN A 1056 -6.70 23.05 -3.19
N LEU A 1057 -6.59 24.34 -3.47
CA LEU A 1057 -7.61 25.32 -3.11
C LEU A 1057 -8.82 25.17 -4.03
N GLU A 1058 -9.96 24.78 -3.49
CA GLU A 1058 -11.22 24.55 -4.23
C GLU A 1058 -12.18 25.73 -4.14
N PHE A 1059 -12.18 26.43 -3.01
CA PHE A 1059 -13.05 27.58 -2.74
C PHE A 1059 -12.29 28.70 -2.05
N GLU A 1060 -12.48 29.93 -2.52
CA GLU A 1060 -11.86 31.14 -2.00
C GLU A 1060 -12.88 32.29 -1.95
N GLY A 1061 -13.11 32.84 -0.75
CA GLY A 1061 -14.06 33.92 -0.52
C GLY A 1061 -15.49 33.49 -0.79
N ASP A 1062 -16.02 33.84 -1.94
CA ASP A 1062 -17.37 33.54 -2.44
C ASP A 1062 -17.33 32.84 -3.82
N HIS A 1063 -16.17 32.34 -4.24
CA HIS A 1063 -15.96 31.78 -5.57
C HIS A 1063 -15.27 30.41 -5.56
N LEU A 1064 -15.64 29.57 -6.52
CA LEU A 1064 -14.93 28.33 -6.84
C LEU A 1064 -13.67 28.63 -7.65
N THR A 1065 -12.60 27.88 -7.42
CA THR A 1065 -11.36 27.97 -8.22
C THR A 1065 -11.44 27.14 -9.50
N GLY A 1066 -12.34 26.16 -9.55
CA GLY A 1066 -12.47 25.19 -10.63
C GLY A 1066 -11.51 24.00 -10.52
N ALA A 1067 -10.81 23.85 -9.40
CA ALA A 1067 -10.06 22.63 -9.10
C ALA A 1067 -11.01 21.42 -8.96
N LYS A 1068 -10.42 20.22 -9.05
CA LYS A 1068 -11.11 18.92 -8.98
C LYS A 1068 -10.22 17.90 -8.29
N ALA A 1069 -9.77 18.26 -7.10
CA ALA A 1069 -8.78 17.51 -6.35
C ALA A 1069 -9.37 16.37 -5.52
N GLY A 1070 -10.69 16.26 -5.44
CA GLY A 1070 -11.41 15.20 -4.75
C GLY A 1070 -11.06 13.80 -5.26
N ARG A 1071 -11.16 12.82 -4.36
CA ARG A 1071 -10.87 11.40 -4.66
C ARG A 1071 -12.04 10.51 -4.27
N VAL A 1072 -12.22 9.44 -5.04
CA VAL A 1072 -13.01 8.30 -4.57
C VAL A 1072 -12.36 7.72 -3.32
N LEU A 1073 -13.17 7.43 -2.32
CA LEU A 1073 -12.80 6.78 -1.08
C LEU A 1073 -13.39 5.37 -1.08
N ARG A 1074 -12.54 4.36 -0.94
CA ARG A 1074 -12.91 2.95 -0.99
C ARG A 1074 -12.86 2.32 0.39
N GLY A 1075 -13.91 1.56 0.70
CA GLY A 1075 -14.12 0.91 1.98
C GLY A 1075 -13.19 -0.28 2.23
N PRO A 1076 -13.27 -0.87 3.43
CA PRO A 1076 -12.33 -1.88 3.91
C PRO A 1076 -12.33 -3.20 3.13
N GLY A 1077 -13.36 -3.48 2.34
CA GLY A 1077 -13.45 -4.68 1.51
C GLY A 1077 -12.65 -4.64 0.21
N TRP A 1078 -12.12 -3.47 -0.18
CA TRP A 1078 -11.42 -3.27 -1.44
C TRP A 1078 -9.93 -3.57 -1.35
N ASN A 1079 -9.42 -4.44 -2.22
CA ASN A 1079 -8.01 -4.83 -2.35
C ASN A 1079 -7.53 -4.59 -3.79
N LEU A 1080 -6.30 -4.09 -3.95
CA LEU A 1080 -5.65 -3.83 -5.24
C LEU A 1080 -5.33 -5.08 -6.07
N GLU A 1081 -5.52 -6.27 -5.52
CA GLU A 1081 -5.27 -7.56 -6.17
C GLU A 1081 -6.46 -8.08 -7.01
N ASN A 1082 -7.64 -7.43 -6.94
CA ASN A 1082 -8.86 -7.84 -7.65
C ASN A 1082 -9.05 -7.18 -9.02
#